data_AF-A0AAW4VLT0-F1
#
_entry.id   AF-A0AAW4VLT0-F1
#
_cell.length_a   1.000
_cell.length_b   1.000
_cell.length_c   1.000
_cell.angle_alpha   90.00
_cell.angle_beta   90.00
_cell.angle_gamma   90.00
#
_symmetry.space_group_name_H-M   'P 1'
#
loop_
_entity.id
_entity.type
_entity.pdbx_description
1 polymer ?
#
loop_
_entity_poly.entity_id
_entity_poly.type
_entity_poly.pdbx_seq_one_letter_code
_entity_poly.pdbx_strand_id
1 'polypeptide(L)'
;MKIYKKVIACILTLMMFFAQMPVNVFAANQKNNIPLDIVLVLDVSGSMVDPITSTDSTKRITILKDSINQFIEGFAENNSKINQANKQSRISIIKFSGDKSDKVGNETYKNSQFTYNYTQVMSNFFTVTNENKAKLEDVVNSISPAGATRSDYAMELALKQIEQSKNDESRKYAKRIVFFVTDGQPTTLSNFDDDVANKAITTSKKIKKDAEVYTFGMFSLTDPSITGHVGSGSWSDAEKFNAYMHGVSSNYSDAQSYKDLGTREENSAYYMGAKSSNEATAIFNSVINKLLSMTYAGADYTEVTEAKKRIPSDLTLYTDETVQALEDVLKDVKYDLDITQQDTVDGYADAINKAINQLKYKAADYTEVDKAIEKANKLNKDNYKDFSKVEDAIKTVVRSKNITEQDEVDAMAKAINDAIDALVFQLKIKYGSNGGTGTMANPTVELDKEFIFQKCEYVAPNGKHFKGWQVDNTVYKVGDKRVFTKDDQNKEIKAVWEEHTFDQKLKEVNGVSTLKDKATCTTNAIYYKSCACGQVSTTETFEDKDTKLGHEYTKQIKDAKYLKSQGSNCQEHDAYWYACSRCDVSAKDDENAQDKYYESAEVGNHVLSKDWNKDSNNHWHSCTVPGCNEVSDKGNHVYDQEVESSEYLATPATCMTPARYYKSCICGAKGTEAFAATGTHLGHAYIEVKNPQFLREKATNCKEHDTYWYVCSRCGKTSKTINKYYEDKDSKGEHISSDWIIDQQPTVAKEGSKHKECTVCKEVLETEKIAKLENVKTETKKEETASKKEIKVESKKAVTTGDNTNSIVPIVLLGISLLGIYMIVMKKYVR
;
A
#
# COMPACT_ATOMS: atom_id res chain seq x y z
N MET A 1 -45.49 14.83 -56.18
CA MET A 1 -44.48 15.92 -56.23
C MET A 1 -43.83 16.26 -54.87
N LYS A 2 -44.57 16.33 -53.75
CA LYS A 2 -43.98 16.63 -52.40
C LYS A 2 -43.06 15.53 -51.83
N ILE A 3 -43.29 14.26 -52.19
CA ILE A 3 -42.44 13.13 -51.74
C ILE A 3 -41.11 13.10 -52.52
N TYR A 4 -41.13 13.43 -53.82
CA TYR A 4 -39.93 13.51 -54.66
C TYR A 4 -38.94 14.59 -54.18
N LYS A 5 -39.42 15.77 -53.73
CA LYS A 5 -38.54 16.80 -53.17
C LYS A 5 -37.88 16.37 -51.85
N LYS A 6 -38.55 15.58 -51.00
CA LYS A 6 -37.96 15.10 -49.74
C LYS A 6 -36.93 13.98 -49.95
N VAL A 7 -37.16 13.08 -50.91
CA VAL A 7 -36.21 12.00 -51.23
C VAL A 7 -34.98 12.55 -51.94
N ILE A 8 -35.14 13.48 -52.89
CA ILE A 8 -34.00 14.14 -53.56
C ILE A 8 -33.21 15.01 -52.58
N ALA A 9 -33.87 15.71 -51.66
CA ALA A 9 -33.18 16.46 -50.60
C ALA A 9 -32.40 15.54 -49.66
N CYS A 10 -32.96 14.38 -49.25
CA CYS A 10 -32.26 13.39 -48.43
C CYS A 10 -31.07 12.73 -49.16
N ILE A 11 -31.18 12.47 -50.47
CA ILE A 11 -30.08 11.89 -51.25
C ILE A 11 -28.97 12.92 -51.47
N LEU A 12 -29.31 14.20 -51.69
CA LEU A 12 -28.33 15.28 -51.79
C LEU A 12 -27.63 15.58 -50.45
N THR A 13 -28.34 15.53 -49.31
CA THR A 13 -27.68 15.63 -48.00
C THR A 13 -26.85 14.40 -47.67
N LEU A 14 -27.24 13.19 -48.07
CA LEU A 14 -26.42 12.00 -47.90
C LEU A 14 -25.16 12.04 -48.78
N MET A 15 -25.28 12.48 -50.04
CA MET A 15 -24.14 12.64 -50.96
C MET A 15 -23.19 13.76 -50.55
N MET A 16 -23.70 14.86 -49.96
CA MET A 16 -22.85 15.91 -49.37
C MET A 16 -22.15 15.43 -48.08
N PHE A 17 -22.77 14.53 -47.30
CA PHE A 17 -22.11 13.88 -46.17
C PHE A 17 -20.98 12.95 -46.61
N PHE A 18 -21.10 12.25 -47.74
CA PHE A 18 -20.02 11.38 -48.26
C PHE A 18 -18.92 12.13 -49.02
N ALA A 19 -19.18 13.33 -49.54
CA ALA A 19 -18.16 14.18 -50.19
C ALA A 19 -17.31 14.99 -49.19
N GLN A 20 -17.70 15.05 -47.92
CA GLN A 20 -16.96 15.74 -46.84
C GLN A 20 -16.31 14.79 -45.83
N MET A 21 -16.41 13.48 -46.02
CA MET A 21 -15.56 12.55 -45.27
C MET A 21 -14.15 12.60 -45.86
N PRO A 22 -13.11 12.92 -45.08
CA PRO A 22 -11.74 12.74 -45.55
C PRO A 22 -11.58 11.29 -46.00
N VAL A 23 -10.84 11.08 -47.10
CA VAL A 23 -10.60 9.82 -47.83
C VAL A 23 -9.94 8.71 -46.96
N ASN A 24 -9.86 8.87 -45.64
CA ASN A 24 -9.18 7.96 -44.73
C ASN A 24 -10.03 6.78 -44.21
N VAL A 25 -11.28 6.60 -44.64
CA VAL A 25 -12.18 5.59 -44.06
C VAL A 25 -12.03 4.18 -44.70
N PHE A 26 -11.15 4.02 -45.69
CA PHE A 26 -10.77 2.69 -46.22
C PHE A 26 -9.25 2.45 -46.27
N ALA A 27 -8.46 3.17 -45.48
CA ALA A 27 -7.14 2.68 -45.10
C ALA A 27 -7.30 1.70 -43.94
N ALA A 28 -7.85 0.51 -44.22
CA ALA A 28 -7.68 -0.62 -43.31
C ALA A 28 -6.17 -0.75 -43.09
N ASN A 29 -5.71 -0.65 -41.83
CA ASN A 29 -4.33 -0.78 -41.34
C ASN A 29 -3.40 -1.59 -42.27
N GLN A 30 -2.94 -0.97 -43.35
CA GLN A 30 -1.91 -1.53 -44.19
C GLN A 30 -0.64 -1.11 -43.47
N LYS A 31 -0.06 -2.02 -42.67
CA LYS A 31 1.25 -1.78 -42.05
C LYS A 31 2.17 -1.27 -43.14
N ASN A 32 2.64 -0.04 -43.00
CA ASN A 32 3.50 0.55 -44.01
C ASN A 32 4.79 -0.27 -44.05
N ASN A 33 5.19 -0.69 -45.25
CA ASN A 33 6.47 -1.39 -45.41
C ASN A 33 7.59 -0.43 -45.03
N ILE A 34 8.60 -0.95 -44.34
CA ILE A 34 9.75 -0.15 -43.93
C ILE A 34 10.52 0.30 -45.19
N PRO A 35 10.89 1.59 -45.30
CA PRO A 35 11.74 2.04 -46.40
C PRO A 35 13.09 1.32 -46.33
N LEU A 36 13.57 0.86 -47.49
CA LEU A 36 14.85 0.15 -47.59
C LEU A 36 15.89 1.01 -48.31
N ASP A 37 17.11 0.99 -47.77
CA ASP A 37 18.30 1.56 -48.40
C ASP A 37 19.20 0.40 -48.81
N ILE A 38 19.18 0.07 -50.10
CA ILE A 38 19.75 -1.17 -50.62
C ILE A 38 21.00 -0.85 -51.42
N VAL A 39 22.12 -1.45 -51.04
CA VAL A 39 23.39 -1.39 -51.79
C VAL A 39 23.60 -2.74 -52.48
N LEU A 40 23.45 -2.76 -53.79
CA LEU A 40 23.73 -3.92 -54.62
C LEU A 40 25.22 -3.93 -54.96
N VAL A 41 25.95 -4.95 -54.51
CA VAL A 41 27.39 -5.11 -54.74
C VAL A 41 27.59 -6.28 -55.68
N LEU A 42 27.88 -5.96 -56.94
CA LEU A 42 27.75 -6.86 -58.07
C LEU A 42 29.13 -7.24 -58.64
N ASP A 43 29.44 -8.53 -58.63
CA ASP A 43 30.66 -9.05 -59.25
C ASP A 43 30.57 -8.94 -60.77
N VAL A 44 31.60 -8.33 -61.37
CA VAL A 44 31.74 -8.18 -62.82
C VAL A 44 33.13 -8.64 -63.29
N SER A 45 33.72 -9.56 -62.54
CA SER A 45 34.98 -10.22 -62.87
C SER A 45 34.85 -11.11 -64.10
N GLY A 46 35.98 -11.52 -64.67
CA GLY A 46 36.03 -12.30 -65.91
C GLY A 46 35.27 -13.62 -65.83
N SER A 47 35.20 -14.27 -64.66
CA SER A 47 34.48 -15.55 -64.45
C SER A 47 32.97 -15.44 -64.69
N MET A 48 32.40 -14.24 -64.61
CA MET A 48 30.97 -14.02 -64.78
C MET A 48 30.50 -14.27 -66.23
N VAL A 49 31.41 -14.41 -67.20
CA VAL A 49 31.05 -14.80 -68.58
C VAL A 49 30.83 -16.30 -68.75
N ASP A 50 31.20 -17.09 -67.75
CA ASP A 50 31.05 -18.54 -67.74
C ASP A 50 29.68 -18.95 -67.18
N PRO A 51 29.20 -20.16 -67.50
CA PRO A 51 28.02 -20.75 -66.87
C PRO A 51 28.28 -21.23 -65.43
N ILE A 52 27.23 -21.34 -64.61
CA ILE A 52 27.34 -21.82 -63.22
C ILE A 52 27.89 -23.26 -63.18
N THR A 53 27.34 -24.13 -64.02
CA THR A 53 27.72 -25.55 -64.15
C THR A 53 27.89 -25.92 -65.62
N SER A 54 28.45 -27.10 -65.89
CA SER A 54 28.61 -27.60 -67.26
C SER A 54 27.29 -28.01 -67.94
N THR A 55 26.22 -28.21 -67.18
CA THR A 55 24.90 -28.66 -67.67
C THR A 55 23.92 -27.51 -67.94
N ASP A 56 24.20 -26.30 -67.44
CA ASP A 56 23.42 -25.09 -67.67
C ASP A 56 24.27 -24.10 -68.48
N SER A 57 23.93 -23.84 -69.73
CA SER A 57 24.73 -22.95 -70.61
C SER A 57 24.49 -21.45 -70.35
N THR A 58 23.61 -21.10 -69.43
CA THR A 58 23.28 -19.70 -69.11
C THR A 58 24.48 -19.04 -68.41
N LYS A 59 24.98 -17.96 -68.99
CA LYS A 59 26.10 -17.20 -68.40
C LYS A 59 25.66 -16.54 -67.11
N ARG A 60 26.54 -16.51 -66.10
CA ARG A 60 26.26 -15.88 -64.81
C ARG A 60 25.91 -14.41 -64.93
N ILE A 61 26.56 -13.68 -65.83
CA ILE A 61 26.21 -12.28 -66.08
C ILE A 61 24.78 -12.09 -66.61
N THR A 62 24.25 -13.02 -67.39
CA THR A 62 22.86 -12.96 -67.87
C THR A 62 21.91 -13.11 -66.69
N ILE A 63 22.13 -14.14 -65.87
CA ILE A 63 21.32 -14.40 -64.66
C ILE A 63 21.37 -13.20 -63.71
N LEU A 64 22.56 -12.61 -63.51
CA LEU A 64 22.74 -11.44 -62.66
C LEU A 64 21.92 -10.26 -63.17
N LYS A 65 22.06 -9.89 -64.45
CA LYS A 65 21.33 -8.76 -65.03
C LYS A 65 19.82 -8.96 -64.96
N ASP A 66 19.34 -10.15 -65.32
CA ASP A 66 17.91 -10.46 -65.29
C ASP A 66 17.36 -10.37 -63.86
N SER A 67 18.10 -10.90 -62.88
CA SER A 67 17.70 -10.89 -61.48
C SER A 67 17.70 -9.48 -60.88
N ILE A 68 18.70 -8.65 -61.20
CA ILE A 68 18.74 -7.26 -60.72
C ILE A 68 17.68 -6.41 -61.43
N ASN A 69 17.40 -6.62 -62.72
CA ASN A 69 16.30 -5.93 -63.39
C ASN A 69 14.93 -6.31 -62.78
N GLN A 70 14.71 -7.58 -62.44
CA GLN A 70 13.52 -8.00 -61.66
C GLN A 70 13.46 -7.33 -60.28
N PHE A 71 14.61 -7.20 -59.62
CA PHE A 71 14.71 -6.49 -58.34
C PHE A 71 14.29 -5.02 -58.49
N ILE A 72 14.83 -4.33 -59.50
CA ILE A 72 14.50 -2.93 -59.82
C ILE A 72 13.00 -2.78 -60.10
N GLU A 73 12.41 -3.68 -60.89
CA GLU A 73 10.97 -3.69 -61.20
C GLU A 73 10.12 -3.80 -59.92
N GLY A 74 10.38 -4.81 -59.07
CA GLY A 74 9.59 -5.04 -57.87
C GLY A 74 9.62 -3.85 -56.90
N PHE A 75 10.78 -3.20 -56.77
CA PHE A 75 10.91 -1.98 -55.98
C PHE A 75 10.28 -0.76 -56.64
N ALA A 76 10.35 -0.64 -57.97
CA ALA A 76 9.69 0.43 -58.72
C ALA A 76 8.17 0.38 -58.55
N GLU A 77 7.58 -0.81 -58.69
CA GLU A 77 6.15 -1.02 -58.50
C GLU A 77 5.72 -0.71 -57.07
N ASN A 78 6.50 -1.15 -56.08
CA ASN A 78 6.19 -0.90 -54.67
C ASN A 78 6.31 0.59 -54.31
N ASN A 79 7.40 1.24 -54.71
CA ASN A 79 7.63 2.66 -54.44
C ASN A 79 6.59 3.56 -55.10
N SER A 80 6.09 3.18 -56.28
CA SER A 80 5.06 3.94 -56.99
C SER A 80 3.70 3.95 -56.28
N LYS A 81 3.50 3.07 -55.28
CA LYS A 81 2.31 3.05 -54.41
C LYS A 81 2.45 3.99 -53.20
N ILE A 82 3.63 4.57 -52.98
CA ILE A 82 3.97 5.36 -51.80
C ILE A 82 4.09 6.84 -52.19
N ASN A 83 3.26 7.70 -51.58
CA ASN A 83 3.23 9.14 -51.89
C ASN A 83 4.35 9.95 -51.21
N GLN A 84 4.96 9.42 -50.14
CA GLN A 84 5.98 10.11 -49.35
C GLN A 84 7.38 9.65 -49.78
N ALA A 85 8.16 10.55 -50.39
CA ALA A 85 9.47 10.22 -50.96
C ALA A 85 10.47 9.64 -49.95
N ASN A 86 10.43 10.08 -48.69
CA ASN A 86 11.28 9.55 -47.62
C ASN A 86 10.86 8.15 -47.13
N LYS A 87 9.68 7.66 -47.53
CA LYS A 87 9.20 6.29 -47.26
C LYS A 87 9.36 5.34 -48.44
N GLN A 88 9.84 5.83 -49.59
CA GLN A 88 10.17 4.98 -50.74
C GLN A 88 11.56 4.35 -50.56
N SER A 89 11.74 3.11 -50.97
CA SER A 89 13.05 2.44 -50.96
C SER A 89 13.98 3.00 -52.05
N ARG A 90 15.29 3.00 -51.81
CA ARG A 90 16.30 3.49 -52.76
C ARG A 90 17.42 2.49 -52.95
N ILE A 91 17.97 2.45 -54.16
CA ILE A 91 18.96 1.46 -54.59
C ILE A 91 20.25 2.17 -55.00
N SER A 92 21.38 1.71 -54.47
CA SER A 92 22.73 2.05 -54.91
C SER A 92 23.34 0.82 -55.57
N ILE A 93 24.10 1.00 -56.65
CA ILE A 93 24.72 -0.09 -57.41
C ILE A 93 26.22 0.11 -57.42
N ILE A 94 26.96 -0.92 -57.01
CA ILE A 94 28.41 -1.01 -57.04
C ILE A 94 28.77 -2.19 -57.93
N LYS A 95 29.65 -1.99 -58.89
CA LYS A 95 30.32 -3.09 -59.60
C LYS A 95 31.70 -3.32 -59.01
N PHE A 96 32.16 -4.55 -58.98
CA PHE A 96 33.53 -4.84 -58.57
C PHE A 96 34.25 -5.85 -59.45
N SER A 97 35.52 -5.57 -59.73
CA SER A 97 36.44 -6.53 -60.31
C SER A 97 37.92 -6.18 -60.03
N GLY A 98 38.50 -5.19 -60.71
CA GLY A 98 39.91 -4.80 -60.62
C GLY A 98 40.13 -3.61 -59.68
N ASP A 99 41.01 -2.69 -60.09
CA ASP A 99 41.40 -1.51 -59.32
C ASP A 99 40.20 -0.67 -58.88
N LYS A 100 40.32 0.01 -57.74
CA LYS A 100 39.25 0.88 -57.22
C LYS A 100 39.22 2.23 -57.94
N SER A 101 38.02 2.75 -58.20
CA SER A 101 37.77 4.12 -58.63
C SER A 101 36.76 4.79 -57.69
N ASP A 102 37.04 6.04 -57.30
CA ASP A 102 36.11 6.86 -56.51
C ASP A 102 35.08 7.60 -57.40
N LYS A 103 35.13 7.42 -58.73
CA LYS A 103 34.14 8.00 -59.66
C LYS A 103 32.86 7.18 -59.68
N VAL A 104 31.74 7.87 -59.93
CA VAL A 104 30.46 7.22 -60.20
C VAL A 104 30.32 7.02 -61.70
N GLY A 105 30.16 5.77 -62.15
CA GLY A 105 30.04 5.47 -63.58
C GLY A 105 30.26 3.99 -63.93
N ASN A 106 30.67 3.72 -65.17
CA ASN A 106 31.01 2.39 -65.67
C ASN A 106 32.37 2.36 -66.41
N GLU A 107 33.40 2.97 -65.84
CA GLU A 107 34.73 3.06 -66.42
C GLU A 107 35.50 1.73 -66.42
N THR A 108 36.41 1.64 -67.39
CA THR A 108 37.40 0.57 -67.55
C THR A 108 38.81 1.17 -67.60
N TYR A 109 39.82 0.34 -67.38
CA TYR A 109 41.22 0.69 -67.57
C TYR A 109 41.95 -0.36 -68.39
N LYS A 110 43.07 0.04 -68.98
CA LYS A 110 43.94 -0.87 -69.71
C LYS A 110 45.15 -1.20 -68.87
N ASN A 111 45.48 -2.49 -68.80
CA ASN A 111 46.78 -2.95 -68.35
C ASN A 111 47.33 -3.88 -69.43
N SER A 112 48.45 -3.47 -70.03
CA SER A 112 49.01 -4.10 -71.22
C SER A 112 47.98 -4.17 -72.37
N GLN A 113 47.73 -5.35 -72.95
CA GLN A 113 46.79 -5.53 -74.07
C GLN A 113 45.33 -5.77 -73.62
N PHE A 114 45.10 -5.92 -72.31
CA PHE A 114 43.78 -6.29 -71.77
C PHE A 114 43.06 -5.07 -71.19
N THR A 115 41.72 -5.11 -71.28
CA THR A 115 40.83 -4.11 -70.69
C THR A 115 40.17 -4.72 -69.46
N TYR A 116 40.21 -3.99 -68.35
CA TYR A 116 39.74 -4.41 -67.03
C TYR A 116 38.70 -3.42 -66.52
N ASN A 117 37.76 -3.90 -65.71
CA ASN A 117 36.80 -3.02 -65.03
C ASN A 117 37.40 -2.44 -63.76
N TYR A 118 37.10 -1.17 -63.49
CA TYR A 118 37.25 -0.62 -62.15
C TYR A 118 36.18 -1.19 -61.20
N THR A 119 36.56 -1.36 -59.94
CA THR A 119 35.64 -1.50 -58.80
C THR A 119 35.15 -0.12 -58.39
N GLN A 120 33.85 0.13 -58.54
CA GLN A 120 33.28 1.47 -58.40
C GLN A 120 31.76 1.50 -58.22
N VAL A 121 31.27 2.62 -57.69
CA VAL A 121 29.84 2.92 -57.65
C VAL A 121 29.37 3.22 -59.08
N MET A 122 28.34 2.51 -59.55
CA MET A 122 27.69 2.79 -60.83
C MET A 122 26.53 3.76 -60.68
N SER A 123 25.80 3.67 -59.57
CA SER A 123 24.75 4.60 -59.19
C SER A 123 24.79 4.81 -57.69
N ASN A 124 24.80 6.05 -57.24
CA ASN A 124 24.46 6.37 -55.85
C ASN A 124 23.01 5.98 -55.55
N PHE A 125 22.59 6.07 -54.28
CA PHE A 125 21.20 5.84 -53.91
C PHE A 125 20.21 6.60 -54.79
N PHE A 126 19.40 5.82 -55.50
CA PHE A 126 18.40 6.29 -56.43
C PHE A 126 17.05 5.68 -56.07
N THR A 127 16.04 6.54 -55.87
CA THR A 127 14.67 6.07 -55.65
C THR A 127 14.06 5.65 -56.98
N VAL A 128 13.88 4.35 -57.14
CA VAL A 128 13.31 3.75 -58.35
C VAL A 128 11.78 3.80 -58.30
N THR A 129 11.14 4.28 -59.36
CA THR A 129 9.68 4.27 -59.57
C THR A 129 9.39 3.79 -60.99
N ASN A 130 8.12 3.49 -61.30
CA ASN A 130 7.72 3.04 -62.63
C ASN A 130 8.07 4.06 -63.73
N GLU A 131 8.13 5.33 -63.38
CA GLU A 131 8.44 6.43 -64.31
C GLU A 131 9.94 6.54 -64.62
N ASN A 132 10.81 6.07 -63.73
CA ASN A 132 12.25 6.35 -63.81
C ASN A 132 13.15 5.11 -63.78
N LYS A 133 12.59 3.89 -63.62
CA LYS A 133 13.34 2.63 -63.51
C LYS A 133 14.32 2.36 -64.63
N ALA A 134 14.00 2.80 -65.85
CA ALA A 134 14.86 2.66 -67.03
C ALA A 134 16.28 3.21 -66.79
N LYS A 135 16.42 4.27 -65.97
CA LYS A 135 17.74 4.83 -65.63
C LYS A 135 18.65 3.84 -64.93
N LEU A 136 18.08 3.01 -64.05
CA LEU A 136 18.83 2.03 -63.27
C LEU A 136 18.97 0.69 -64.02
N GLU A 137 17.96 0.32 -64.81
CA GLU A 137 18.04 -0.81 -65.76
C GLU A 137 19.15 -0.58 -66.79
N ASP A 138 19.27 0.63 -67.36
CA ASP A 138 20.36 0.98 -68.29
C ASP A 138 21.74 0.84 -67.64
N VAL A 139 21.87 1.24 -66.37
CA VAL A 139 23.10 1.07 -65.58
C VAL A 139 23.47 -0.42 -65.49
N VAL A 140 22.52 -1.28 -65.12
CA VAL A 140 22.72 -2.74 -65.02
C VAL A 140 23.03 -3.37 -66.38
N ASN A 141 22.29 -3.00 -67.41
CA ASN A 141 22.43 -3.56 -68.75
C ASN A 141 23.78 -3.19 -69.39
N SER A 142 24.38 -2.06 -69.00
CA SER A 142 25.71 -1.62 -69.45
C SER A 142 26.88 -2.45 -68.91
N ILE A 143 26.65 -3.34 -67.93
CA ILE A 143 27.72 -4.14 -67.32
C ILE A 143 28.32 -5.11 -68.34
N SER A 144 29.65 -5.13 -68.45
CA SER A 144 30.40 -6.11 -69.24
C SER A 144 31.49 -6.73 -68.36
N PRO A 145 31.55 -8.05 -68.16
CA PRO A 145 32.51 -8.62 -67.22
C PRO A 145 33.96 -8.59 -67.73
N ALA A 146 34.89 -8.23 -66.85
CA ALA A 146 36.34 -8.27 -67.09
C ALA A 146 37.14 -8.02 -65.80
N GLY A 147 38.17 -8.82 -65.58
CA GLY A 147 39.15 -8.63 -64.50
C GLY A 147 39.04 -9.59 -63.32
N ALA A 148 39.79 -9.29 -62.27
CA ALA A 148 39.86 -10.08 -61.03
C ALA A 148 38.61 -9.87 -60.15
N THR A 149 38.61 -10.41 -58.93
CA THR A 149 37.48 -10.38 -57.99
C THR A 149 37.86 -9.63 -56.70
N ARG A 150 38.05 -8.30 -56.81
CA ARG A 150 38.46 -7.40 -55.70
C ARG A 150 37.29 -7.00 -54.80
N SER A 151 36.79 -7.97 -54.05
CA SER A 151 35.69 -7.79 -53.11
C SER A 151 36.02 -6.88 -51.92
N ASP A 152 37.30 -6.74 -51.57
CA ASP A 152 37.78 -5.81 -50.55
C ASP A 152 37.40 -4.36 -50.87
N TYR A 153 37.74 -3.90 -52.08
CA TYR A 153 37.36 -2.57 -52.55
C TYR A 153 35.85 -2.40 -52.71
N ALA A 154 35.14 -3.46 -53.08
CA ALA A 154 33.68 -3.44 -53.19
C ALA A 154 33.03 -3.14 -51.84
N MET A 155 33.47 -3.83 -50.78
CA MET A 155 32.95 -3.65 -49.43
C MET A 155 33.37 -2.29 -48.84
N GLU A 156 34.53 -1.74 -49.19
CA GLU A 156 34.90 -0.36 -48.82
C GLU A 156 33.92 0.67 -49.39
N LEU A 157 33.54 0.53 -50.66
CA LEU A 157 32.57 1.40 -51.30
C LEU A 157 31.16 1.20 -50.72
N ALA A 158 30.79 -0.04 -50.40
CA ALA A 158 29.52 -0.33 -49.74
C ALA A 158 29.44 0.33 -48.36
N LEU A 159 30.52 0.28 -47.57
CA LEU A 159 30.60 0.97 -46.28
C LEU A 159 30.35 2.47 -46.41
N LYS A 160 30.98 3.13 -47.41
CA LYS A 160 30.75 4.56 -47.68
C LYS A 160 29.26 4.85 -47.97
N GLN A 161 28.58 4.00 -48.75
CA GLN A 161 27.16 4.16 -49.03
C GLN A 161 26.31 3.96 -47.76
N ILE A 162 26.61 2.96 -46.94
CA ILE A 162 25.89 2.71 -45.69
C ILE A 162 26.08 3.88 -44.69
N GLU A 163 27.28 4.43 -44.57
CA GLU A 163 27.55 5.62 -43.74
C GLU A 163 26.77 6.85 -44.26
N GLN A 164 26.67 7.03 -45.58
CA GLN A 164 25.85 8.09 -46.16
C GLN A 164 24.35 7.93 -45.80
N SER A 165 23.82 6.70 -45.89
CA SER A 165 22.44 6.41 -45.48
C SER A 165 22.24 6.58 -43.97
N LYS A 166 23.25 6.26 -43.16
CA LYS A 166 23.22 6.42 -41.71
C LYS A 166 23.03 7.85 -41.25
N ASN A 167 23.70 8.76 -41.93
CA ASN A 167 23.68 10.19 -41.59
C ASN A 167 22.51 10.96 -42.23
N ASP A 168 21.55 10.26 -42.86
CA ASP A 168 20.36 10.85 -43.45
C ASP A 168 19.19 10.82 -42.46
N GLU A 169 19.06 11.89 -41.66
CA GLU A 169 18.00 12.04 -40.65
C GLU A 169 16.59 11.87 -41.19
N SER A 170 16.36 12.20 -42.48
CA SER A 170 15.05 12.04 -43.12
C SER A 170 14.64 10.56 -43.28
N ARG A 171 15.61 9.65 -43.15
CA ARG A 171 15.49 8.20 -43.29
C ARG A 171 16.01 7.46 -42.06
N LYS A 172 15.92 8.07 -40.87
CA LYS A 172 16.39 7.48 -39.60
C LYS A 172 15.87 6.06 -39.31
N TYR A 173 14.65 5.75 -39.75
CA TYR A 173 14.03 4.42 -39.59
C TYR A 173 14.11 3.54 -40.85
N ALA A 174 14.83 3.94 -41.90
CA ALA A 174 15.04 3.10 -43.06
C ALA A 174 15.97 1.95 -42.70
N LYS A 175 15.62 0.74 -43.13
CA LYS A 175 16.48 -0.42 -42.94
C LYS A 175 17.51 -0.48 -44.05
N ARG A 176 18.78 -0.64 -43.66
CA ARG A 176 19.91 -0.66 -44.59
C ARG A 176 20.28 -2.09 -44.92
N ILE A 177 20.49 -2.37 -46.19
CA ILE A 177 20.77 -3.70 -46.71
C ILE A 177 21.93 -3.60 -47.69
N VAL A 178 22.89 -4.51 -47.56
CA VAL A 178 23.89 -4.79 -48.59
C VAL A 178 23.58 -6.15 -49.17
N PHE A 179 23.47 -6.22 -50.50
CA PHE A 179 23.30 -7.49 -51.21
C PHE A 179 24.53 -7.75 -52.08
N PHE A 180 25.39 -8.62 -51.60
CA PHE A 180 26.67 -8.96 -52.20
C PHE A 180 26.54 -10.20 -53.07
N VAL A 181 26.72 -10.05 -54.37
CA VAL A 181 26.57 -11.11 -55.36
C VAL A 181 27.92 -11.40 -56.02
N THR A 182 28.36 -12.66 -55.99
CA THR A 182 29.61 -13.09 -56.62
C THR A 182 29.51 -14.51 -57.16
N ASP A 183 30.28 -14.81 -58.19
CA ASP A 183 30.48 -16.17 -58.69
C ASP A 183 31.80 -16.81 -58.29
N GLY A 184 32.62 -16.05 -57.57
CA GLY A 184 34.05 -16.25 -57.62
C GLY A 184 34.71 -16.11 -56.27
N GLN A 185 35.89 -16.73 -56.20
CA GLN A 185 36.80 -16.58 -55.09
C GLN A 185 37.38 -15.15 -55.10
N PRO A 186 37.55 -14.51 -53.93
CA PRO A 186 38.26 -13.23 -53.85
C PRO A 186 39.67 -13.38 -54.42
N THR A 187 40.04 -12.55 -55.39
CA THR A 187 41.30 -12.70 -56.13
C THR A 187 41.96 -11.35 -56.43
N THR A 188 43.30 -11.33 -56.44
CA THR A 188 44.07 -10.24 -57.08
C THR A 188 44.31 -10.50 -58.57
N LEU A 189 44.40 -11.78 -58.98
CA LEU A 189 44.60 -12.21 -60.37
C LEU A 189 43.73 -13.43 -60.73
N SER A 190 44.03 -14.62 -60.18
CA SER A 190 43.36 -15.87 -60.59
C SER A 190 43.09 -16.87 -59.47
N ASN A 191 43.84 -16.82 -58.36
CA ASN A 191 43.69 -17.76 -57.24
C ASN A 191 43.06 -17.04 -56.03
N PHE A 192 42.43 -17.82 -55.15
CA PHE A 192 41.93 -17.34 -53.86
C PHE A 192 43.03 -16.57 -53.11
N ASP A 193 42.74 -15.32 -52.76
CA ASP A 193 43.62 -14.40 -52.07
C ASP A 193 43.10 -14.17 -50.65
N ASP A 194 43.84 -14.70 -49.65
CA ASP A 194 43.49 -14.58 -48.23
C ASP A 194 43.34 -13.12 -47.79
N ASP A 195 44.17 -12.21 -48.30
CA ASP A 195 44.16 -10.81 -47.87
C ASP A 195 42.93 -10.08 -48.42
N VAL A 196 42.57 -10.33 -49.67
CA VAL A 196 41.34 -9.78 -50.28
C VAL A 196 40.12 -10.30 -49.52
N ALA A 197 40.05 -11.62 -49.26
CA ALA A 197 38.96 -12.24 -48.52
C ALA A 197 38.78 -11.61 -47.13
N ASN A 198 39.87 -11.51 -46.36
CA ASN A 198 39.83 -11.04 -44.98
C ASN A 198 39.57 -9.53 -44.88
N LYS A 199 40.08 -8.72 -45.82
CA LYS A 199 39.74 -7.28 -45.88
C LYS A 199 38.26 -7.04 -46.20
N ALA A 200 37.68 -7.84 -47.09
CA ALA A 200 36.24 -7.78 -47.36
C ALA A 200 35.43 -8.16 -46.11
N ILE A 201 35.81 -9.21 -45.38
CA ILE A 201 35.14 -9.65 -44.13
C ILE A 201 35.25 -8.58 -43.04
N THR A 202 36.44 -8.06 -42.77
CA THR A 202 36.66 -7.02 -41.74
C THR A 202 35.92 -5.72 -42.06
N THR A 203 35.81 -5.36 -43.34
CA THR A 203 34.98 -4.22 -43.77
C THR A 203 33.50 -4.54 -43.62
N SER A 204 33.06 -5.74 -43.96
CA SER A 204 31.69 -6.20 -43.74
C SER A 204 31.30 -6.18 -42.26
N LYS A 205 32.20 -6.56 -41.35
CA LYS A 205 31.96 -6.44 -39.89
C LYS A 205 31.61 -5.01 -39.47
N LYS A 206 32.18 -3.98 -40.12
CA LYS A 206 31.81 -2.59 -39.86
C LYS A 206 30.41 -2.28 -40.39
N ILE A 207 30.10 -2.73 -41.60
CA ILE A 207 28.77 -2.56 -42.23
C ILE A 207 27.67 -3.21 -41.39
N LYS A 208 27.91 -4.42 -40.87
CA LYS A 208 26.94 -5.23 -40.12
C LYS A 208 26.43 -4.59 -38.83
N LYS A 209 27.10 -3.53 -38.35
CA LYS A 209 26.63 -2.72 -37.22
C LYS A 209 25.40 -1.87 -37.57
N ASP A 210 25.28 -1.48 -38.84
CA ASP A 210 24.30 -0.49 -39.30
C ASP A 210 23.41 -1.01 -40.45
N ALA A 211 23.71 -2.20 -40.99
CA ALA A 211 23.01 -2.81 -42.13
C ALA A 211 23.04 -4.35 -42.07
N GLU A 212 22.03 -5.00 -42.69
CA GLU A 212 22.08 -6.44 -42.93
C GLU A 212 22.86 -6.73 -44.23
N VAL A 213 23.77 -7.71 -44.18
CA VAL A 213 24.57 -8.12 -45.34
C VAL A 213 24.13 -9.50 -45.80
N TYR A 214 23.45 -9.53 -46.94
CA TYR A 214 23.07 -10.75 -47.64
C TYR A 214 24.14 -11.08 -48.67
N THR A 215 24.58 -12.34 -48.72
CA THR A 215 25.55 -12.82 -49.71
C THR A 215 24.91 -13.86 -50.62
N PHE A 216 25.23 -13.80 -51.91
CA PHE A 216 24.70 -14.70 -52.91
C PHE A 216 25.82 -15.26 -53.79
N GLY A 217 26.04 -16.57 -53.69
CA GLY A 217 27.05 -17.30 -54.45
C GLY A 217 26.46 -17.95 -55.71
N MET A 218 27.02 -17.63 -56.87
CA MET A 218 26.66 -18.23 -58.17
C MET A 218 27.71 -19.23 -58.64
N PHE A 219 28.22 -20.05 -57.72
CA PHE A 219 29.34 -20.95 -57.98
C PHE A 219 28.95 -22.41 -57.82
N SER A 220 29.53 -23.32 -58.61
CA SER A 220 29.19 -24.75 -58.58
C SER A 220 29.50 -25.42 -57.23
N LEU A 221 30.52 -24.94 -56.51
CA LEU A 221 30.88 -25.43 -55.16
C LEU A 221 30.16 -24.69 -54.03
N THR A 222 29.16 -23.88 -54.36
CA THR A 222 28.37 -23.18 -53.34
C THR A 222 27.61 -24.17 -52.48
N ASP A 223 27.76 -24.06 -51.17
CA ASP A 223 27.08 -24.86 -50.17
C ASP A 223 26.99 -24.08 -48.83
N PRO A 224 25.86 -23.42 -48.54
CA PRO A 224 25.65 -22.70 -47.29
C PRO A 224 25.66 -23.55 -46.01
N SER A 225 25.77 -24.87 -46.11
CA SER A 225 25.98 -25.74 -44.94
C SER A 225 27.45 -25.80 -44.50
N ILE A 226 28.38 -25.42 -45.38
CA ILE A 226 29.82 -25.42 -45.09
C ILE A 226 30.21 -24.12 -44.39
N THR A 227 30.43 -24.20 -43.09
CA THR A 227 30.73 -23.05 -42.24
C THR A 227 32.21 -22.92 -41.86
N GLY A 228 33.07 -23.86 -42.27
CA GLY A 228 34.48 -23.85 -41.95
C GLY A 228 35.17 -25.15 -42.33
N HIS A 229 36.43 -25.30 -41.92
CA HIS A 229 37.21 -26.50 -42.20
C HIS A 229 36.92 -27.63 -41.23
N VAL A 230 36.86 -28.86 -41.74
CA VAL A 230 36.68 -30.08 -40.95
C VAL A 230 37.88 -31.02 -41.15
N GLY A 231 38.43 -31.53 -40.04
CA GLY A 231 39.51 -32.51 -40.03
C GLY A 231 40.92 -31.92 -39.96
N SER A 232 41.92 -32.77 -40.22
CA SER A 232 43.33 -32.38 -40.32
C SER A 232 43.75 -32.28 -41.77
N GLY A 233 44.22 -31.10 -42.22
CA GLY A 233 44.66 -30.92 -43.60
C GLY A 233 44.67 -29.48 -44.09
N SER A 234 44.81 -29.31 -45.41
CA SER A 234 44.65 -28.02 -46.08
C SER A 234 43.18 -27.76 -46.42
N TRP A 235 42.77 -26.50 -46.34
CA TRP A 235 41.42 -26.08 -46.74
C TRP A 235 41.18 -26.32 -48.23
N SER A 236 40.06 -26.95 -48.56
CA SER A 236 39.56 -27.07 -49.93
C SER A 236 38.98 -25.75 -50.44
N ASP A 237 38.86 -25.63 -51.76
CA ASP A 237 38.28 -24.44 -52.41
C ASP A 237 36.81 -24.22 -52.03
N ALA A 238 36.05 -25.30 -51.83
CA ALA A 238 34.68 -25.23 -51.34
C ALA A 238 34.63 -24.69 -49.91
N GLU A 239 35.49 -25.17 -48.99
CA GLU A 239 35.54 -24.68 -47.61
C GLU A 239 35.94 -23.20 -47.56
N LYS A 240 36.97 -22.79 -48.32
CA LYS A 240 37.42 -21.39 -48.36
C LYS A 240 36.32 -20.46 -48.86
N PHE A 241 35.71 -20.80 -49.99
CA PHE A 241 34.68 -19.97 -50.61
C PHE A 241 33.45 -19.83 -49.71
N ASN A 242 32.92 -20.95 -49.20
CA ASN A 242 31.71 -20.91 -48.38
C ASN A 242 31.96 -20.22 -47.03
N ALA A 243 33.08 -20.49 -46.37
CA ALA A 243 33.44 -19.79 -45.14
C ALA A 243 33.65 -18.28 -45.38
N TYR A 244 34.23 -17.88 -46.53
CA TYR A 244 34.33 -16.48 -46.92
C TYR A 244 32.96 -15.82 -47.08
N MET A 245 32.04 -16.46 -47.81
CA MET A 245 30.68 -15.95 -48.01
C MET A 245 29.90 -15.85 -46.69
N HIS A 246 30.09 -16.79 -45.78
CA HIS A 246 29.57 -16.71 -44.41
C HIS A 246 30.14 -15.52 -43.65
N GLY A 247 31.46 -15.33 -43.68
CA GLY A 247 32.14 -14.22 -42.98
C GLY A 247 31.73 -12.84 -43.49
N VAL A 248 31.48 -12.71 -44.79
CA VAL A 248 30.94 -11.47 -45.36
C VAL A 248 29.48 -11.26 -44.92
N SER A 249 28.66 -12.31 -44.89
CA SER A 249 27.24 -12.20 -44.53
C SER A 249 26.98 -11.83 -43.07
N SER A 250 25.74 -11.44 -42.78
CA SER A 250 25.22 -11.27 -41.41
C SER A 250 24.96 -12.60 -40.67
N ASN A 251 25.30 -13.77 -41.23
CA ASN A 251 25.29 -15.01 -40.45
C ASN A 251 26.31 -14.97 -39.30
N TYR A 252 27.39 -14.20 -39.47
CA TYR A 252 28.47 -14.08 -38.51
C TYR A 252 28.84 -12.61 -38.33
N SER A 253 28.08 -11.88 -37.51
CA SER A 253 28.23 -10.43 -37.31
C SER A 253 29.65 -10.01 -36.95
N ASP A 254 30.33 -10.85 -36.15
CA ASP A 254 31.65 -10.58 -35.58
C ASP A 254 32.83 -11.21 -36.31
N ALA A 255 32.63 -11.82 -37.48
CA ALA A 255 33.69 -12.46 -38.26
C ALA A 255 34.92 -11.57 -38.44
N GLN A 256 36.11 -12.12 -38.14
CA GLN A 256 37.39 -11.45 -38.33
C GLN A 256 38.06 -11.87 -39.65
N SER A 257 37.91 -13.13 -40.03
CA SER A 257 38.47 -13.72 -41.24
C SER A 257 37.61 -14.90 -41.69
N TYR A 258 37.84 -15.45 -42.87
CA TYR A 258 37.10 -16.66 -43.28
C TYR A 258 37.51 -17.90 -42.47
N LYS A 259 38.64 -17.84 -41.76
CA LYS A 259 39.14 -18.88 -40.84
C LYS A 259 38.70 -18.65 -39.39
N ASP A 260 38.14 -17.48 -39.09
CA ASP A 260 37.69 -17.06 -37.77
C ASP A 260 36.39 -16.26 -37.91
N LEU A 261 35.30 -17.01 -38.01
CA LEU A 261 33.95 -16.46 -38.19
C LEU A 261 33.33 -15.99 -36.87
N GLY A 262 33.83 -16.47 -35.73
CA GLY A 262 33.21 -16.25 -34.43
C GLY A 262 31.86 -16.97 -34.29
N THR A 263 30.97 -16.39 -33.49
CA THR A 263 29.65 -16.95 -33.20
C THR A 263 28.68 -16.69 -34.35
N ARG A 264 27.93 -17.72 -34.73
CA ARG A 264 26.85 -17.59 -35.70
C ARG A 264 25.62 -16.98 -35.03
N GLU A 265 24.97 -16.05 -35.72
CA GLU A 265 23.67 -15.50 -35.32
C GLU A 265 22.58 -16.58 -35.31
N GLU A 266 21.71 -16.58 -34.30
CA GLU A 266 20.59 -17.52 -34.21
C GLU A 266 19.58 -17.31 -35.34
N ASN A 267 19.02 -18.41 -35.87
CA ASN A 267 18.02 -18.40 -36.95
C ASN A 267 18.44 -17.58 -38.19
N SER A 268 19.75 -17.48 -38.45
CA SER A 268 20.31 -16.67 -39.54
C SER A 268 20.43 -17.43 -40.86
N ALA A 269 19.97 -16.82 -41.95
CA ALA A 269 20.05 -17.37 -43.31
C ALA A 269 20.39 -16.26 -44.33
N TYR A 270 21.52 -15.57 -44.10
CA TYR A 270 21.97 -14.43 -44.91
C TYR A 270 22.87 -14.82 -46.09
N TYR A 271 23.45 -16.02 -46.07
CA TYR A 271 24.20 -16.59 -47.20
C TYR A 271 23.31 -17.55 -47.98
N MET A 272 23.16 -17.26 -49.27
CA MET A 272 22.39 -18.04 -50.22
C MET A 272 23.26 -18.43 -51.41
N GLY A 273 22.86 -19.52 -52.06
CA GLY A 273 23.67 -20.13 -53.08
C GLY A 273 22.87 -20.81 -54.17
N ALA A 274 23.29 -20.65 -55.42
CA ALA A 274 22.63 -21.26 -56.56
C ALA A 274 23.60 -22.11 -57.38
N LYS A 275 23.17 -23.31 -57.74
CA LYS A 275 23.90 -24.26 -58.60
C LYS A 275 23.34 -24.28 -60.03
N SER A 276 22.28 -23.52 -60.32
CA SER A 276 21.70 -23.35 -61.64
C SER A 276 21.04 -21.97 -61.82
N SER A 277 20.78 -21.58 -63.06
CA SER A 277 20.04 -20.36 -63.42
C SER A 277 18.63 -20.32 -62.83
N ASN A 278 17.92 -21.46 -62.84
CA ASN A 278 16.58 -21.58 -62.27
C ASN A 278 16.60 -21.42 -60.75
N GLU A 279 17.55 -22.05 -60.06
CA GLU A 279 17.73 -21.86 -58.60
C GLU A 279 18.04 -20.41 -58.28
N ALA A 280 18.94 -19.78 -59.05
CA ALA A 280 19.29 -18.38 -58.83
C ALA A 280 18.06 -17.48 -58.95
N THR A 281 17.30 -17.62 -60.03
CA THR A 281 16.07 -16.85 -60.25
C THR A 281 15.06 -17.05 -59.12
N ALA A 282 14.87 -18.28 -58.65
CA ALA A 282 13.96 -18.58 -57.55
C ALA A 282 14.41 -17.93 -56.23
N ILE A 283 15.71 -17.97 -55.92
CA ILE A 283 16.27 -17.34 -54.72
C ILE A 283 16.12 -15.83 -54.77
N PHE A 284 16.46 -15.18 -55.90
CA PHE A 284 16.27 -13.73 -56.05
C PHE A 284 14.81 -13.32 -55.86
N ASN A 285 13.86 -14.05 -56.44
CA ASN A 285 12.43 -13.80 -56.24
C ASN A 285 12.03 -13.94 -54.76
N SER A 286 12.54 -14.95 -54.07
CA SER A 286 12.32 -15.12 -52.62
C SER A 286 12.87 -13.94 -51.82
N VAL A 287 14.09 -13.49 -52.13
CA VAL A 287 14.71 -12.32 -51.49
C VAL A 287 13.90 -11.05 -51.77
N ILE A 288 13.48 -10.80 -53.02
CA ILE A 288 12.67 -9.63 -53.39
C ILE A 288 11.37 -9.63 -52.57
N ASN A 289 10.65 -10.75 -52.53
CA ASN A 289 9.42 -10.87 -51.74
C ASN A 289 9.66 -10.63 -50.25
N LYS A 290 10.72 -11.21 -49.69
CA LYS A 290 11.12 -11.00 -48.29
C LYS A 290 11.35 -9.52 -48.02
N LEU A 291 12.18 -8.86 -48.83
CA LEU A 291 12.55 -7.46 -48.65
C LEU A 291 11.33 -6.54 -48.82
N LEU A 292 10.51 -6.77 -49.84
CA LEU A 292 9.28 -6.00 -50.05
C LEU A 292 8.25 -6.19 -48.94
N SER A 293 8.25 -7.32 -48.23
CA SER A 293 7.33 -7.60 -47.11
C SER A 293 7.80 -7.08 -45.74
N MET A 294 8.98 -6.45 -45.66
CA MET A 294 9.51 -5.97 -44.39
C MET A 294 8.66 -4.82 -43.85
N THR A 295 8.36 -4.87 -42.56
CA THR A 295 7.58 -3.85 -41.85
C THR A 295 8.42 -3.23 -40.74
N TYR A 296 7.97 -2.08 -40.22
CA TYR A 296 8.59 -1.47 -39.05
C TYR A 296 8.53 -2.42 -37.84
N ALA A 297 9.55 -2.34 -36.97
CA ALA A 297 9.47 -2.94 -35.64
C ALA A 297 8.32 -2.31 -34.86
N GLY A 298 7.69 -3.08 -33.96
CA GLY A 298 6.72 -2.53 -33.00
C GLY A 298 7.37 -1.47 -32.11
N ALA A 299 6.58 -0.52 -31.64
CA ALA A 299 7.03 0.42 -30.61
C ALA A 299 7.35 -0.33 -29.30
N ASP A 300 8.20 0.27 -28.48
CA ASP A 300 8.57 -0.23 -27.16
C ASP A 300 7.53 0.22 -26.11
N TYR A 301 6.80 -0.72 -25.53
CA TYR A 301 5.77 -0.48 -24.50
C TYR A 301 6.27 -0.78 -23.07
N THR A 302 7.58 -0.90 -22.87
CA THR A 302 8.16 -1.21 -21.56
C THR A 302 7.72 -0.17 -20.52
N GLU A 303 7.80 1.12 -20.83
CA GLU A 303 7.40 2.18 -19.89
C GLU A 303 5.90 2.19 -19.59
N VAL A 304 5.06 1.93 -20.59
CA VAL A 304 3.60 1.77 -20.40
C VAL A 304 3.32 0.61 -19.45
N THR A 305 4.03 -0.49 -19.62
CA THR A 305 3.90 -1.68 -18.76
C THR A 305 4.30 -1.36 -17.32
N GLU A 306 5.42 -0.67 -17.12
CA GLU A 306 5.87 -0.22 -15.79
C GLU A 306 4.90 0.78 -15.15
N ALA A 307 4.34 1.72 -15.92
CA ALA A 307 3.32 2.65 -15.42
C ALA A 307 2.06 1.91 -14.93
N LYS A 308 1.61 0.88 -15.67
CA LYS A 308 0.45 0.06 -15.27
C LYS A 308 0.68 -0.72 -13.97
N LYS A 309 1.91 -1.15 -13.68
CA LYS A 309 2.25 -1.82 -12.41
C LYS A 309 2.12 -0.92 -11.18
N ARG A 310 2.17 0.41 -11.36
CA ARG A 310 2.04 1.39 -10.25
C ARG A 310 0.60 1.66 -9.85
N ILE A 311 -0.38 1.13 -10.59
CA ILE A 311 -1.78 1.28 -10.25
C ILE A 311 -2.04 0.60 -8.90
N PRO A 312 -2.63 1.29 -7.90
CA PRO A 312 -2.97 0.69 -6.62
C PRO A 312 -3.84 -0.56 -6.82
N SER A 313 -3.53 -1.64 -6.09
CA SER A 313 -4.27 -2.90 -6.18
C SER A 313 -5.70 -2.79 -5.67
N ASP A 314 -5.94 -1.91 -4.69
CA ASP A 314 -7.26 -1.63 -4.16
C ASP A 314 -7.71 -0.22 -4.57
N LEU A 315 -8.48 -0.17 -5.66
CA LEU A 315 -9.08 1.07 -6.16
C LEU A 315 -10.36 1.45 -5.41
N THR A 316 -10.91 0.57 -4.56
CA THR A 316 -12.18 0.84 -3.86
C THR A 316 -12.06 1.97 -2.84
N LEU A 317 -10.83 2.21 -2.35
CA LEU A 317 -10.47 3.30 -1.44
C LEU A 317 -10.50 4.68 -2.10
N TYR A 318 -10.50 4.75 -3.43
CA TYR A 318 -10.43 6.00 -4.17
C TYR A 318 -11.81 6.43 -4.70
N THR A 319 -11.95 7.72 -4.99
CA THR A 319 -13.18 8.29 -5.53
C THR A 319 -13.44 7.77 -6.94
N ASP A 320 -14.71 7.47 -7.23
CA ASP A 320 -15.12 6.89 -8.50
C ASP A 320 -14.73 7.80 -9.70
N GLU A 321 -14.77 9.14 -9.51
CA GLU A 321 -14.35 10.12 -10.51
C GLU A 321 -12.89 9.94 -10.93
N THR A 322 -11.97 9.82 -9.96
CA THR A 322 -10.54 9.69 -10.25
C THR A 322 -10.17 8.30 -10.76
N VAL A 323 -10.91 7.27 -10.35
CA VAL A 323 -10.75 5.90 -10.88
C VAL A 323 -11.19 5.86 -12.34
N GLN A 324 -12.34 6.45 -12.68
CA GLN A 324 -12.81 6.53 -14.06
C GLN A 324 -11.81 7.25 -14.97
N ALA A 325 -11.21 8.35 -14.50
CA ALA A 325 -10.18 9.06 -15.26
C ALA A 325 -8.95 8.19 -15.56
N LEU A 326 -8.54 7.32 -14.63
CA LEU A 326 -7.48 6.34 -14.86
C LEU A 326 -7.91 5.27 -15.88
N GLU A 327 -9.12 4.74 -15.77
CA GLU A 327 -9.66 3.75 -16.71
C GLU A 327 -9.76 4.29 -18.14
N ASP A 328 -10.17 5.53 -18.31
CA ASP A 328 -10.27 6.19 -19.62
C ASP A 328 -8.88 6.30 -20.27
N VAL A 329 -7.86 6.71 -19.52
CA VAL A 329 -6.46 6.75 -20.00
C VAL A 329 -5.97 5.35 -20.40
N LEU A 330 -6.30 4.31 -19.63
CA LEU A 330 -5.90 2.94 -19.93
C LEU A 330 -6.54 2.41 -21.21
N LYS A 331 -7.78 2.83 -21.50
CA LYS A 331 -8.53 2.45 -22.69
C LYS A 331 -7.98 3.08 -23.97
N ASP A 332 -7.37 4.26 -23.87
CA ASP A 332 -6.79 4.97 -25.00
C ASP A 332 -5.46 4.37 -25.49
N VAL A 333 -4.83 3.47 -24.71
CA VAL A 333 -3.58 2.80 -25.08
C VAL A 333 -3.81 1.86 -26.27
N LYS A 334 -3.23 2.21 -27.42
CA LYS A 334 -3.19 1.36 -28.62
C LYS A 334 -1.90 0.56 -28.64
N TYR A 335 -1.97 -0.72 -29.03
CA TYR A 335 -0.83 -1.66 -29.03
C TYR A 335 -0.32 -2.04 -30.43
N ASP A 336 -0.94 -1.50 -31.49
CA ASP A 336 -0.58 -1.77 -32.87
C ASP A 336 0.39 -0.74 -33.46
N LEU A 337 0.96 0.14 -32.63
CA LEU A 337 1.88 1.19 -33.05
C LEU A 337 3.29 0.65 -33.31
N ASP A 338 3.97 1.26 -34.27
CA ASP A 338 5.35 0.95 -34.64
C ASP A 338 6.35 1.99 -34.11
N ILE A 339 7.65 1.69 -34.23
CA ILE A 339 8.75 2.52 -33.70
C ILE A 339 8.75 3.97 -34.19
N THR A 340 8.08 4.28 -35.31
CA THR A 340 7.95 5.67 -35.78
C THR A 340 7.00 6.50 -34.93
N GLN A 341 6.22 5.86 -34.08
CA GLN A 341 5.23 6.45 -33.18
C GLN A 341 5.63 6.31 -31.70
N GLN A 342 6.92 6.09 -31.41
CA GLN A 342 7.42 5.89 -30.05
C GLN A 342 7.01 7.04 -29.11
N ASP A 343 7.10 8.29 -29.55
CA ASP A 343 6.66 9.46 -28.76
C ASP A 343 5.19 9.38 -28.32
N THR A 344 4.33 8.73 -29.12
CA THR A 344 2.92 8.50 -28.74
C THR A 344 2.81 7.43 -27.65
N VAL A 345 3.64 6.39 -27.72
CA VAL A 345 3.69 5.31 -26.72
C VAL A 345 4.24 5.83 -25.40
N ASP A 346 5.31 6.61 -25.44
CA ASP A 346 5.89 7.28 -24.26
C ASP A 346 4.85 8.21 -23.62
N GLY A 347 4.09 8.94 -24.45
CA GLY A 347 2.96 9.76 -24.00
C GLY A 347 1.84 8.99 -23.29
N TYR A 348 1.59 7.72 -23.64
CA TYR A 348 0.66 6.87 -22.89
C TYR A 348 1.19 6.57 -21.48
N ALA A 349 2.49 6.28 -21.33
CA ALA A 349 3.09 6.02 -20.02
C ALA A 349 2.99 7.24 -19.10
N ASP A 350 3.26 8.44 -19.65
CA ASP A 350 3.09 9.71 -18.95
C ASP A 350 1.64 9.95 -18.51
N ALA A 351 0.69 9.72 -19.40
CA ALA A 351 -0.74 9.88 -19.09
C ALA A 351 -1.19 8.95 -17.96
N ILE A 352 -0.76 7.68 -17.98
CA ILE A 352 -1.08 6.70 -16.92
C ILE A 352 -0.50 7.16 -15.58
N ASN A 353 0.79 7.53 -15.54
CA ASN A 353 1.43 8.00 -14.31
C ASN A 353 0.75 9.26 -13.75
N LYS A 354 0.34 10.18 -14.62
CA LYS A 354 -0.40 11.38 -14.22
C LYS A 354 -1.76 11.02 -13.61
N ALA A 355 -2.51 10.10 -14.22
CA ALA A 355 -3.80 9.67 -13.71
C ALA A 355 -3.67 8.97 -12.34
N ILE A 356 -2.65 8.11 -12.16
CA ILE A 356 -2.34 7.48 -10.87
C ILE A 356 -2.07 8.54 -9.79
N ASN A 357 -1.26 9.56 -10.09
CA ASN A 357 -0.95 10.64 -9.15
C ASN A 357 -2.17 11.54 -8.82
N GLN A 358 -3.22 11.48 -9.63
CA GLN A 358 -4.46 12.24 -9.43
C GLN A 358 -5.55 11.45 -8.70
N LEU A 359 -5.30 10.18 -8.37
CA LEU A 359 -6.20 9.38 -7.54
C LEU A 359 -6.43 10.07 -6.18
N LYS A 360 -7.70 10.19 -5.79
CA LYS A 360 -8.11 10.79 -4.51
C LYS A 360 -8.82 9.78 -3.65
N TYR A 361 -8.48 9.69 -2.37
CA TYR A 361 -9.18 8.82 -1.43
C TYR A 361 -10.63 9.28 -1.20
N LYS A 362 -11.52 8.32 -0.95
CA LYS A 362 -12.87 8.57 -0.44
C LYS A 362 -12.79 9.18 0.96
N ALA A 363 -13.80 9.96 1.33
CA ALA A 363 -13.96 10.41 2.71
C ALA A 363 -14.22 9.20 3.63
N ALA A 364 -13.79 9.31 4.90
CA ALA A 364 -14.18 8.33 5.91
C ALA A 364 -15.69 8.39 6.19
N ASP A 365 -16.26 7.29 6.67
CA ASP A 365 -17.66 7.22 7.10
C ASP A 365 -17.81 7.71 8.55
N TYR A 366 -18.49 8.84 8.73
CA TYR A 366 -18.76 9.43 10.05
C TYR A 366 -20.14 9.08 10.61
N THR A 367 -20.89 8.17 9.99
CA THR A 367 -22.26 7.84 10.38
C THR A 367 -22.37 7.49 11.86
N GLU A 368 -21.43 6.72 12.41
CA GLU A 368 -21.44 6.35 13.83
C GLU A 368 -21.03 7.50 14.75
N VAL A 369 -20.12 8.38 14.31
CA VAL A 369 -19.79 9.62 15.04
C VAL A 369 -21.03 10.52 15.13
N ASP A 370 -21.74 10.70 14.02
CA ASP A 370 -22.96 11.51 13.95
C ASP A 370 -24.05 10.94 14.87
N LYS A 371 -24.26 9.62 14.87
CA LYS A 371 -25.19 8.96 15.81
C LYS A 371 -24.79 9.17 17.27
N ALA A 372 -23.50 9.08 17.60
CA ALA A 372 -23.01 9.29 18.97
C ALA A 372 -23.22 10.74 19.43
N ILE A 373 -22.95 11.72 18.56
CA ILE A 373 -23.21 13.14 18.82
C ILE A 373 -24.72 13.39 19.02
N GLU A 374 -25.57 12.79 18.18
CA GLU A 374 -27.02 12.91 18.33
C GLU A 374 -27.50 12.31 19.66
N LYS A 375 -26.97 11.14 20.06
CA LYS A 375 -27.25 10.52 21.36
C LYS A 375 -26.87 11.45 22.51
N ALA A 376 -25.68 12.07 22.47
CA ALA A 376 -25.24 13.04 23.47
C ALA A 376 -26.18 14.26 23.54
N ASN A 377 -26.55 14.83 22.39
CA ASN A 377 -27.39 16.03 22.31
C ASN A 377 -28.83 15.80 22.81
N LYS A 378 -29.32 14.56 22.82
CA LYS A 378 -30.63 14.20 23.39
C LYS A 378 -30.64 14.17 24.92
N LEU A 379 -29.49 14.14 25.57
CA LEU A 379 -29.39 14.10 27.03
C LEU A 379 -29.58 15.50 27.62
N ASN A 380 -30.33 15.59 28.72
CA ASN A 380 -30.36 16.81 29.51
C ASN A 380 -29.13 16.84 30.44
N LYS A 381 -28.13 17.66 30.07
CA LYS A 381 -26.86 17.81 30.81
C LYS A 381 -27.04 18.12 32.30
N ASP A 382 -28.10 18.82 32.69
CA ASP A 382 -28.33 19.21 34.08
C ASP A 382 -28.68 18.01 34.99
N ASN A 383 -29.09 16.88 34.41
CA ASN A 383 -29.41 15.66 35.14
C ASN A 383 -28.17 14.81 35.49
N TYR A 384 -26.98 15.23 35.10
CA TYR A 384 -25.73 14.49 35.34
C TYR A 384 -24.77 15.32 36.20
N LYS A 385 -23.96 14.64 37.02
CA LYS A 385 -23.01 15.31 37.93
C LYS A 385 -21.95 16.13 37.19
N ASP A 386 -21.49 15.61 36.06
CA ASP A 386 -20.47 16.22 35.20
C ASP A 386 -20.71 15.77 33.76
N PHE A 387 -20.76 16.72 32.82
CA PHE A 387 -20.96 16.48 31.39
C PHE A 387 -19.76 16.91 30.54
N SER A 388 -18.71 17.48 31.17
CA SER A 388 -17.56 18.09 30.48
C SER A 388 -16.83 17.10 29.56
N LYS A 389 -16.64 15.85 30.01
CA LYS A 389 -15.96 14.81 29.22
C LYS A 389 -16.67 14.46 27.91
N VAL A 390 -18.00 14.53 27.88
CA VAL A 390 -18.78 14.32 26.65
C VAL A 390 -18.58 15.50 25.69
N GLU A 391 -18.62 16.73 26.21
CA GLU A 391 -18.37 17.93 25.39
C GLU A 391 -16.95 17.94 24.81
N ASP A 392 -15.96 17.53 25.60
CA ASP A 392 -14.57 17.45 25.16
C ASP A 392 -14.38 16.37 24.08
N ALA A 393 -14.96 15.18 24.25
CA ALA A 393 -14.93 14.13 23.23
C ALA A 393 -15.54 14.61 21.90
N ILE A 394 -16.66 15.33 21.94
CA ILE A 394 -17.30 15.89 20.73
C ILE A 394 -16.41 16.96 20.07
N LYS A 395 -15.78 17.85 20.85
CA LYS A 395 -14.88 18.90 20.31
C LYS A 395 -13.65 18.33 19.61
N THR A 396 -13.19 17.15 19.99
CA THR A 396 -12.02 16.50 19.38
C THR A 396 -12.29 15.85 18.03
N VAL A 397 -13.55 15.78 17.58
CA VAL A 397 -13.91 15.17 16.29
C VAL A 397 -13.30 15.95 15.13
N VAL A 398 -12.47 15.28 14.32
CA VAL A 398 -11.85 15.83 13.12
C VAL A 398 -12.56 15.29 11.88
N ARG A 399 -13.13 16.17 11.03
CA ARG A 399 -13.95 15.78 9.86
C ARG A 399 -13.20 15.68 8.53
N SER A 400 -11.90 15.92 8.53
CA SER A 400 -11.07 15.92 7.31
C SER A 400 -10.46 14.55 6.97
N LYS A 401 -10.75 13.51 7.76
CA LYS A 401 -10.17 12.16 7.57
C LYS A 401 -10.73 11.48 6.33
N ASN A 402 -9.88 10.69 5.69
CA ASN A 402 -10.23 9.88 4.54
C ASN A 402 -10.38 8.40 4.92
N ILE A 403 -10.85 7.55 4.01
CA ILE A 403 -11.18 6.15 4.27
C ILE A 403 -10.00 5.32 4.83
N THR A 404 -8.75 5.71 4.57
CA THR A 404 -7.55 5.03 5.14
C THR A 404 -7.38 5.26 6.65
N GLU A 405 -8.08 6.25 7.20
CA GLU A 405 -8.04 6.63 8.62
C GLU A 405 -9.37 6.26 9.32
N GLN A 406 -10.13 5.31 8.77
CA GLN A 406 -11.45 4.93 9.29
C GLN A 406 -11.39 4.48 10.76
N ASP A 407 -10.35 3.76 11.16
CA ASP A 407 -10.17 3.32 12.55
C ASP A 407 -10.09 4.52 13.53
N GLU A 408 -9.52 5.65 13.10
CA GLU A 408 -9.49 6.86 13.92
C GLU A 408 -10.89 7.49 14.05
N VAL A 409 -11.68 7.47 12.98
CA VAL A 409 -13.06 7.95 12.99
C VAL A 409 -13.94 7.07 13.88
N ASP A 410 -13.76 5.75 13.80
CA ASP A 410 -14.44 4.78 14.65
C ASP A 410 -14.05 4.97 16.13
N ALA A 411 -12.78 5.26 16.40
CA ALA A 411 -12.30 5.60 17.74
C ALA A 411 -12.93 6.89 18.28
N MET A 412 -13.17 7.91 17.45
CA MET A 412 -13.90 9.13 17.86
C MET A 412 -15.34 8.80 18.27
N ALA A 413 -16.05 7.98 17.49
CA ALA A 413 -17.41 7.55 17.82
C ALA A 413 -17.43 6.77 19.14
N LYS A 414 -16.45 5.89 19.33
CA LYS A 414 -16.28 5.12 20.56
C LYS A 414 -16.02 6.03 21.76
N ALA A 415 -15.13 7.01 21.64
CA ALA A 415 -14.80 7.92 22.73
C ALA A 415 -16.02 8.72 23.21
N ILE A 416 -16.88 9.17 22.28
CA ILE A 416 -18.13 9.86 22.62
C ILE A 416 -19.08 8.90 23.36
N ASN A 417 -19.28 7.68 22.86
CA ASN A 417 -20.14 6.69 23.51
C ASN A 417 -19.63 6.27 24.89
N ASP A 418 -18.34 6.02 25.05
CA ASP A 418 -17.72 5.70 26.34
C ASP A 418 -17.92 6.85 27.34
N ALA A 419 -17.77 8.11 26.89
CA ALA A 419 -18.00 9.28 27.73
C ALA A 419 -19.47 9.41 28.15
N ILE A 420 -20.42 9.11 27.25
CA ILE A 420 -21.85 9.06 27.55
C ILE A 420 -22.14 7.96 28.58
N ASP A 421 -21.60 6.76 28.38
CA ASP A 421 -21.88 5.60 29.23
C ASP A 421 -21.25 5.75 30.62
N ALA A 422 -20.19 6.55 30.76
CA ALA A 422 -19.58 6.92 32.04
C ALA A 422 -20.33 8.01 32.82
N LEU A 423 -21.40 8.60 32.26
CA LEU A 423 -22.16 9.66 32.93
C LEU A 423 -22.86 9.15 34.19
N VAL A 424 -22.68 9.87 35.30
CA VAL A 424 -23.34 9.57 36.57
C VAL A 424 -24.58 10.46 36.72
N PHE A 425 -25.75 9.85 36.69
CA PHE A 425 -27.03 10.53 36.90
C PHE A 425 -27.13 11.08 38.33
N GLN A 426 -27.65 12.30 38.47
CA GLN A 426 -27.92 12.93 39.78
C GLN A 426 -29.41 13.19 39.96
N LEU A 427 -29.97 12.63 41.03
CA LEU A 427 -31.34 12.91 41.44
C LEU A 427 -31.41 14.25 42.15
N LYS A 428 -32.25 15.15 41.64
CA LYS A 428 -32.52 16.46 42.22
C LYS A 428 -33.79 16.39 43.05
N ILE A 429 -33.66 15.98 44.31
CA ILE A 429 -34.78 15.94 45.27
C ILE A 429 -34.67 17.14 46.19
N LYS A 430 -35.81 17.71 46.59
CA LYS A 430 -35.86 18.86 47.50
C LYS A 430 -36.74 18.58 48.70
N TYR A 431 -36.41 19.19 49.84
CA TYR A 431 -37.31 19.20 50.99
C TYR A 431 -38.24 20.42 50.91
N GLY A 432 -39.55 20.19 51.02
CA GLY A 432 -40.57 21.23 51.08
C GLY A 432 -41.12 21.40 52.49
N SER A 433 -41.11 22.61 53.02
CA SER A 433 -41.61 22.88 54.39
C SER A 433 -43.13 22.72 54.52
N ASN A 434 -43.86 22.79 53.39
CA ASN A 434 -45.30 22.58 53.31
C ASN A 434 -46.10 23.31 54.42
N GLY A 435 -45.79 24.61 54.60
CA GLY A 435 -46.42 25.48 55.61
C GLY A 435 -45.59 25.69 56.89
N GLY A 436 -44.53 24.91 57.14
CA GLY A 436 -43.56 25.17 58.20
C GLY A 436 -42.57 26.27 57.86
N THR A 437 -41.85 26.79 58.86
CA THR A 437 -40.85 27.87 58.72
C THR A 437 -39.42 27.37 58.97
N GLY A 438 -38.40 28.18 58.65
CA GLY A 438 -36.98 27.80 58.76
C GLY A 438 -36.44 27.22 57.44
N THR A 439 -35.22 26.66 57.48
CA THR A 439 -34.52 26.13 56.30
C THR A 439 -33.95 24.74 56.58
N MET A 440 -33.99 23.85 55.59
CA MET A 440 -33.38 22.52 55.65
C MET A 440 -32.56 22.31 54.38
N ALA A 441 -31.36 21.72 54.50
CA ALA A 441 -30.56 21.37 53.33
C ALA A 441 -31.27 20.31 52.50
N ASN A 442 -31.25 20.46 51.16
CA ASN A 442 -31.83 19.44 50.28
C ASN A 442 -31.08 18.11 50.42
N PRO A 443 -31.80 16.98 50.31
CA PRO A 443 -31.20 15.67 50.53
C PRO A 443 -30.27 15.27 49.38
N THR A 444 -29.13 14.67 49.71
CA THR A 444 -28.32 13.93 48.74
C THR A 444 -28.94 12.56 48.56
N VAL A 445 -29.55 12.31 47.40
CA VAL A 445 -30.19 11.04 47.07
C VAL A 445 -29.36 10.31 46.02
N GLU A 446 -28.98 9.07 46.31
CA GLU A 446 -28.31 8.19 45.34
C GLU A 446 -29.38 7.39 44.57
N LEU A 447 -29.22 7.34 43.24
CA LEU A 447 -30.14 6.62 42.35
C LEU A 447 -30.20 5.14 42.72
N ASP A 448 -31.42 4.60 42.80
CA ASP A 448 -31.72 3.18 43.06
C ASP A 448 -31.15 2.63 44.38
N LYS A 449 -30.77 3.51 45.32
CA LYS A 449 -30.38 3.13 46.68
C LYS A 449 -31.43 3.54 47.71
N GLU A 450 -31.40 2.84 48.85
CA GLU A 450 -32.26 3.17 49.99
C GLU A 450 -31.91 4.56 50.54
N PHE A 451 -32.83 5.50 50.41
CA PHE A 451 -32.81 6.76 51.11
C PHE A 451 -33.55 6.64 52.43
N ILE A 452 -32.92 7.10 53.51
CA ILE A 452 -33.50 7.13 54.85
C ILE A 452 -34.04 8.54 55.11
N PHE A 453 -35.33 8.64 55.43
CA PHE A 453 -35.95 9.92 55.74
C PHE A 453 -35.40 10.49 57.04
N GLN A 454 -34.71 11.63 56.92
CA GLN A 454 -34.05 12.30 58.04
C GLN A 454 -35.04 13.01 58.97
N LYS A 455 -34.57 13.39 60.16
CA LYS A 455 -35.33 14.21 61.10
C LYS A 455 -35.69 15.56 60.45
N CYS A 456 -36.91 16.03 60.68
CA CYS A 456 -37.35 17.34 60.22
C CYS A 456 -36.67 18.46 61.01
N GLU A 457 -36.05 19.41 60.29
CA GLU A 457 -35.44 20.62 60.85
C GLU A 457 -36.32 21.86 60.65
N TYR A 458 -37.40 21.76 59.86
CA TYR A 458 -38.37 22.83 59.77
C TYR A 458 -39.09 23.02 61.11
N VAL A 459 -39.34 24.28 61.45
CA VAL A 459 -40.14 24.65 62.60
C VAL A 459 -41.61 24.39 62.26
N ALA A 460 -42.27 23.62 63.11
CA ALA A 460 -43.68 23.26 62.92
C ALA A 460 -44.58 24.51 62.93
N PRO A 461 -45.62 24.56 62.08
CA PRO A 461 -46.67 25.57 62.19
C PRO A 461 -47.33 25.53 63.56
N ASN A 462 -47.83 26.68 64.02
CA ASN A 462 -48.41 26.81 65.35
C ASN A 462 -49.55 25.80 65.60
N GLY A 463 -49.54 25.12 66.76
CA GLY A 463 -50.54 24.11 67.14
C GLY A 463 -50.32 22.69 66.58
N LYS A 464 -49.28 22.48 65.77
CA LYS A 464 -48.99 21.19 65.11
C LYS A 464 -47.65 20.60 65.50
N HIS A 465 -47.51 19.29 65.29
CA HIS A 465 -46.22 18.61 65.28
C HIS A 465 -45.97 17.91 63.95
N PHE A 466 -44.69 17.59 63.71
CA PHE A 466 -44.27 16.87 62.53
C PHE A 466 -44.77 15.42 62.58
N LYS A 467 -45.61 15.04 61.62
CA LYS A 467 -46.17 13.69 61.48
C LYS A 467 -45.27 12.77 60.66
N GLY A 468 -44.61 13.31 59.65
CA GLY A 468 -43.81 12.56 58.70
C GLY A 468 -43.55 13.33 57.40
N TRP A 469 -42.88 12.69 56.47
CA TRP A 469 -42.56 13.20 55.14
C TRP A 469 -43.49 12.60 54.10
N GLN A 470 -44.18 13.44 53.34
CA GLN A 470 -44.97 13.01 52.21
C GLN A 470 -44.14 13.08 50.93
N VAL A 471 -44.14 11.98 50.19
CA VAL A 471 -43.69 11.94 48.81
C VAL A 471 -44.80 11.30 48.00
N ASP A 472 -45.25 12.00 46.95
CA ASP A 472 -46.47 11.65 46.22
C ASP A 472 -47.68 11.59 47.19
N ASN A 473 -48.34 10.44 47.34
CA ASN A 473 -49.51 10.25 48.22
C ASN A 473 -49.18 9.46 49.51
N THR A 474 -47.93 9.08 49.74
CA THR A 474 -47.53 8.24 50.87
C THR A 474 -46.79 9.06 51.92
N VAL A 475 -47.12 8.85 53.20
CA VAL A 475 -46.46 9.49 54.34
C VAL A 475 -45.47 8.52 54.98
N TYR A 476 -44.21 8.91 55.03
CA TYR A 476 -43.08 8.19 55.60
C TYR A 476 -42.67 8.82 56.94
N LYS A 477 -42.41 8.01 57.96
CA LYS A 477 -41.90 8.47 59.26
C LYS A 477 -40.39 8.67 59.21
N VAL A 478 -39.84 9.37 60.20
CA VAL A 478 -38.39 9.50 60.36
C VAL A 478 -37.77 8.10 60.54
N GLY A 479 -36.72 7.80 59.79
CA GLY A 479 -36.08 6.48 59.77
C GLY A 479 -36.68 5.48 58.78
N ASP A 480 -37.86 5.76 58.21
CA ASP A 480 -38.40 4.94 57.11
C ASP A 480 -37.49 5.06 55.88
N LYS A 481 -37.59 4.05 55.01
CA LYS A 481 -36.76 3.94 53.81
C LYS A 481 -37.59 4.02 52.54
N ARG A 482 -37.05 4.67 51.51
CA ARG A 482 -37.57 4.64 50.13
C ARG A 482 -36.41 4.57 49.16
N VAL A 483 -36.56 3.80 48.08
CA VAL A 483 -35.66 3.85 46.93
C VAL A 483 -36.21 4.87 45.94
N PHE A 484 -35.38 5.85 45.56
CA PHE A 484 -35.75 6.82 44.52
C PHE A 484 -35.19 6.38 43.17
N THR A 485 -36.04 6.41 42.15
CA THR A 485 -35.67 6.04 40.77
C THR A 485 -35.57 7.29 39.90
N LYS A 486 -35.20 7.12 38.62
CA LYS A 486 -35.14 8.23 37.64
C LYS A 486 -36.46 8.98 37.49
N ASP A 487 -37.59 8.31 37.70
CA ASP A 487 -38.94 8.90 37.61
C ASP A 487 -39.25 9.88 38.74
N ASP A 488 -38.45 9.86 39.81
CA ASP A 488 -38.56 10.79 40.92
C ASP A 488 -37.80 12.11 40.71
N GLN A 489 -37.22 12.34 39.53
CA GLN A 489 -36.44 13.55 39.25
C GLN A 489 -37.26 14.83 39.51
N ASN A 490 -36.67 15.76 40.26
CA ASN A 490 -37.30 17.02 40.69
C ASN A 490 -38.50 16.87 41.65
N LYS A 491 -38.74 15.68 42.22
CA LYS A 491 -39.77 15.53 43.26
C LYS A 491 -39.38 16.21 44.56
N GLU A 492 -40.41 16.55 45.33
CA GLU A 492 -40.29 17.22 46.61
C GLU A 492 -40.75 16.29 47.73
N ILE A 493 -39.93 16.19 48.77
CA ILE A 493 -40.25 15.53 50.03
C ILE A 493 -40.88 16.58 50.94
N LYS A 494 -42.21 16.54 51.10
CA LYS A 494 -42.98 17.58 51.78
C LYS A 494 -43.22 17.23 53.24
N ALA A 495 -43.05 18.19 54.15
CA ALA A 495 -43.38 17.96 55.56
C ALA A 495 -44.90 17.77 55.74
N VAL A 496 -45.31 16.85 56.61
CA VAL A 496 -46.71 16.65 57.00
C VAL A 496 -46.87 17.06 58.45
N TRP A 497 -47.89 17.88 58.72
CA TRP A 497 -48.15 18.45 60.04
C TRP A 497 -49.48 17.95 60.59
N GLU A 498 -49.52 17.57 61.86
CA GLU A 498 -50.71 17.07 62.56
C GLU A 498 -51.03 17.93 63.79
N GLU A 499 -52.30 18.27 63.96
CA GLU A 499 -52.79 19.07 65.10
C GLU A 499 -52.59 18.34 66.42
N HIS A 500 -52.40 19.09 67.51
CA HIS A 500 -52.38 18.52 68.85
C HIS A 500 -53.78 18.35 69.47
N THR A 501 -54.02 17.22 70.12
CA THR A 501 -55.20 16.96 70.98
C THR A 501 -54.74 16.52 72.38
N PHE A 502 -55.02 17.31 73.43
CA PHE A 502 -54.44 17.16 74.78
C PHE A 502 -55.43 16.61 75.83
N ASP A 503 -55.88 15.38 75.66
CA ASP A 503 -56.94 14.76 76.47
C ASP A 503 -56.44 13.80 77.57
N GLN A 504 -55.17 13.41 77.55
CA GLN A 504 -54.63 12.42 78.49
C GLN A 504 -54.27 13.04 79.85
N LYS A 505 -54.76 12.47 80.96
CA LYS A 505 -54.43 12.87 82.35
C LYS A 505 -53.39 11.95 82.97
N LEU A 506 -52.20 11.92 82.36
CA LEU A 506 -51.07 11.10 82.83
C LEU A 506 -50.11 12.00 83.61
N LYS A 507 -49.42 11.46 84.63
CA LYS A 507 -48.42 12.20 85.44
C LYS A 507 -47.03 12.27 84.76
N GLU A 508 -46.85 11.46 83.72
CA GLU A 508 -45.62 11.33 82.95
C GLU A 508 -45.96 10.76 81.55
N VAL A 509 -45.37 11.32 80.50
CA VAL A 509 -45.49 10.83 79.12
C VAL A 509 -44.12 10.84 78.44
N ASN A 510 -43.75 9.73 77.80
CA ASN A 510 -42.45 9.53 77.15
C ASN A 510 -41.23 9.82 78.06
N GLY A 511 -41.32 9.47 79.35
CA GLY A 511 -40.24 9.71 80.32
C GLY A 511 -40.15 11.16 80.82
N VAL A 512 -41.00 12.05 80.32
CA VAL A 512 -41.06 13.45 80.72
C VAL A 512 -42.30 13.66 81.57
N SER A 513 -42.10 14.15 82.79
CA SER A 513 -43.22 14.41 83.69
C SER A 513 -44.13 15.48 83.10
N THR A 514 -45.44 15.23 83.10
CA THR A 514 -46.45 16.25 82.74
C THR A 514 -46.67 17.22 83.89
N LEU A 515 -45.93 17.05 84.98
CA LEU A 515 -46.01 17.86 86.17
C LEU A 515 -45.79 19.32 85.82
N LYS A 516 -46.88 20.06 85.97
CA LYS A 516 -46.85 21.50 85.92
C LYS A 516 -46.14 22.02 87.16
N ASP A 517 -46.63 21.61 88.33
CA ASP A 517 -46.15 22.06 89.62
C ASP A 517 -45.94 20.85 90.52
N LYS A 518 -44.70 20.59 90.98
CA LYS A 518 -44.39 19.54 91.96
C LYS A 518 -45.23 19.72 93.22
N ALA A 519 -45.52 18.62 93.91
CA ALA A 519 -45.93 18.73 95.29
C ALA A 519 -44.73 19.26 96.07
N THR A 520 -44.91 20.42 96.69
CA THR A 520 -43.84 21.10 97.41
C THR A 520 -44.07 20.96 98.90
N CYS A 521 -43.18 21.50 99.73
CA CYS A 521 -43.50 21.70 101.14
C CYS A 521 -44.74 22.57 101.35
N THR A 522 -45.11 23.33 100.31
CA THR A 522 -46.18 24.32 100.08
C THR A 522 -47.55 23.89 99.56
N THR A 523 -47.57 22.97 98.61
CA THR A 523 -48.69 22.80 97.66
C THR A 523 -48.78 21.35 97.18
N ASN A 524 -49.98 20.92 96.79
CA ASN A 524 -50.20 19.67 96.08
C ASN A 524 -49.63 19.73 94.67
N ALA A 525 -49.30 18.59 94.09
CA ALA A 525 -48.83 18.54 92.71
C ALA A 525 -49.95 18.87 91.71
N ILE A 526 -49.64 19.66 90.68
CA ILE A 526 -50.49 19.93 89.51
C ILE A 526 -49.81 19.39 88.27
N TYR A 527 -50.55 18.72 87.40
CA TYR A 527 -50.06 18.15 86.15
C TYR A 527 -50.81 18.76 84.97
N TYR A 528 -50.11 19.03 83.87
CA TYR A 528 -50.71 19.33 82.57
C TYR A 528 -51.30 18.05 81.95
N LYS A 529 -52.36 18.20 81.15
CA LYS A 529 -52.82 17.13 80.27
C LYS A 529 -51.83 16.97 79.11
N SER A 530 -51.75 15.79 78.53
CA SER A 530 -50.83 15.46 77.45
C SER A 530 -51.57 14.98 76.20
N CYS A 531 -50.91 15.13 75.06
CA CYS A 531 -51.33 14.57 73.79
C CYS A 531 -50.71 13.18 73.62
N ALA A 532 -51.40 12.30 72.89
CA ALA A 532 -50.91 10.95 72.60
C ALA A 532 -49.54 10.92 71.89
N CYS A 533 -49.13 12.00 71.22
CA CYS A 533 -47.80 12.14 70.60
C CYS A 533 -46.67 12.49 71.59
N GLY A 534 -46.99 12.66 72.88
CA GLY A 534 -46.01 12.94 73.93
C GLY A 534 -45.79 14.41 74.24
N GLN A 535 -46.38 15.31 73.47
CA GLN A 535 -46.40 16.74 73.78
C GLN A 535 -47.32 17.02 74.97
N VAL A 536 -46.85 17.85 75.89
CA VAL A 536 -47.58 18.24 77.10
C VAL A 536 -48.28 19.56 76.84
N SER A 537 -49.56 19.66 77.18
CA SER A 537 -50.32 20.91 77.04
C SER A 537 -49.65 22.03 77.82
N THR A 538 -49.71 23.25 77.30
CA THR A 538 -49.27 24.45 78.02
C THR A 538 -50.39 25.12 78.81
N THR A 539 -51.64 24.68 78.62
CA THR A 539 -52.82 25.38 79.15
C THR A 539 -53.78 24.46 79.91
N GLU A 540 -53.97 23.21 79.49
CA GLU A 540 -54.94 22.30 80.09
C GLU A 540 -54.32 21.47 81.22
N THR A 541 -54.90 21.47 82.43
CA THR A 541 -54.30 20.86 83.64
C THR A 541 -55.26 19.97 84.45
N PHE A 542 -54.72 19.21 85.39
CA PHE A 542 -55.42 18.49 86.46
C PHE A 542 -54.60 18.43 87.77
N GLU A 543 -55.27 18.38 88.93
CA GLU A 543 -54.66 18.45 90.27
C GLU A 543 -54.53 17.05 90.92
N ASP A 544 -53.43 16.81 91.64
CA ASP A 544 -53.13 15.59 92.40
C ASP A 544 -53.10 15.87 93.92
N LYS A 545 -54.26 15.71 94.55
CA LYS A 545 -54.52 16.17 95.93
C LYS A 545 -53.71 15.37 96.99
N ASP A 546 -53.32 16.05 98.07
CA ASP A 546 -52.70 15.55 99.32
C ASP A 546 -51.22 15.14 99.32
N THR A 547 -50.33 15.96 98.72
CA THR A 547 -48.93 15.57 98.44
C THR A 547 -47.82 16.45 99.06
N LYS A 548 -48.10 17.31 100.06
CA LYS A 548 -47.21 18.38 100.61
C LYS A 548 -46.19 17.95 101.71
N LEU A 549 -44.87 18.32 101.67
CA LEU A 549 -43.77 17.56 102.36
C LEU A 549 -42.67 18.18 103.33
N GLY A 550 -42.29 19.48 103.39
CA GLY A 550 -41.23 20.03 104.30
C GLY A 550 -39.71 19.69 104.04
N HIS A 551 -38.70 20.45 104.53
CA HIS A 551 -37.22 20.31 104.24
C HIS A 551 -36.25 20.07 105.46
N GLU A 552 -35.06 19.43 105.26
CA GLU A 552 -34.00 19.07 106.26
C GLU A 552 -32.59 18.82 105.62
N TYR A 553 -31.46 19.48 106.00
CA TYR A 553 -30.15 19.46 105.23
C TYR A 553 -28.91 18.88 105.95
N THR A 554 -28.53 17.62 105.66
CA THR A 554 -27.45 16.89 106.37
C THR A 554 -26.56 15.98 105.50
N LYS A 555 -26.83 15.87 104.19
CA LYS A 555 -26.22 14.84 103.32
C LYS A 555 -25.01 15.39 102.55
N GLN A 556 -23.81 14.82 102.77
CA GLN A 556 -22.60 15.11 101.98
C GLN A 556 -22.58 14.26 100.72
N ILE A 557 -22.47 14.89 99.56
CA ILE A 557 -22.47 14.20 98.27
C ILE A 557 -21.34 14.80 97.42
N LYS A 558 -20.38 13.96 97.02
CA LYS A 558 -19.33 14.32 96.04
C LYS A 558 -19.87 14.05 94.64
N ASP A 559 -20.74 14.94 94.18
CA ASP A 559 -21.42 14.89 92.88
C ASP A 559 -21.48 16.29 92.27
N ALA A 560 -21.40 16.38 90.93
CA ALA A 560 -21.29 17.61 90.17
C ALA A 560 -22.40 18.64 90.45
N LYS A 561 -23.60 18.23 90.90
CA LYS A 561 -24.69 19.19 91.21
C LYS A 561 -24.55 19.89 92.56
N TYR A 562 -23.77 19.28 93.46
CA TYR A 562 -23.41 19.88 94.75
C TYR A 562 -22.01 20.46 94.71
N LEU A 563 -21.27 20.22 93.63
CA LEU A 563 -19.99 20.83 93.37
C LEU A 563 -20.13 22.35 93.45
N LYS A 564 -19.41 22.91 94.41
CA LYS A 564 -19.17 24.33 94.53
C LYS A 564 -18.06 24.75 93.55
N SER A 565 -17.05 23.91 93.34
CA SER A 565 -15.95 24.12 92.35
C SER A 565 -15.10 22.86 92.13
N GLN A 566 -14.58 22.59 90.92
CA GLN A 566 -13.66 21.46 90.58
C GLN A 566 -12.32 21.99 90.04
N GLY A 567 -11.20 21.34 90.37
CA GLY A 567 -9.82 21.70 90.02
C GLY A 567 -9.34 21.11 88.68
N SER A 568 -8.76 21.95 87.84
CA SER A 568 -8.66 21.69 86.39
C SER A 568 -7.31 21.11 85.92
N ASN A 569 -6.28 21.16 86.75
CA ASN A 569 -4.91 20.79 86.42
C ASN A 569 -4.10 20.59 87.71
N CYS A 570 -2.79 20.37 87.59
CA CYS A 570 -1.89 20.15 88.72
C CYS A 570 -1.69 21.35 89.67
N GLN A 571 -2.59 22.34 89.69
CA GLN A 571 -2.56 23.51 90.59
C GLN A 571 -3.90 23.85 91.30
N GLU A 572 -4.99 23.06 91.20
CA GLU A 572 -6.32 23.40 91.79
C GLU A 572 -7.02 22.20 92.49
N HIS A 573 -7.94 22.47 93.46
CA HIS A 573 -8.71 21.50 94.28
C HIS A 573 -10.24 21.61 94.13
N ASP A 574 -11.00 20.56 94.48
CA ASP A 574 -12.48 20.51 94.41
C ASP A 574 -13.21 20.88 95.74
N ALA A 575 -14.41 21.47 95.69
CA ALA A 575 -15.29 21.81 96.83
C ALA A 575 -16.79 21.54 96.55
N TYR A 576 -17.62 21.21 97.56
CA TYR A 576 -19.04 20.78 97.43
C TYR A 576 -20.00 21.27 98.57
N TRP A 577 -21.27 21.60 98.26
CA TRP A 577 -22.38 21.98 99.17
C TRP A 577 -23.09 20.75 99.82
N TYR A 578 -23.75 20.92 100.97
CA TYR A 578 -24.62 19.88 101.56
C TYR A 578 -26.02 19.87 100.92
N ALA A 579 -26.69 18.71 100.94
CA ALA A 579 -28.03 18.52 100.36
C ALA A 579 -29.13 18.31 101.41
N CYS A 580 -30.37 18.74 101.07
CA CYS A 580 -31.58 18.38 101.80
C CYS A 580 -31.78 16.86 101.72
N SER A 581 -31.89 16.18 102.85
CA SER A 581 -32.12 14.74 102.92
C SER A 581 -33.46 14.30 102.32
N ARG A 582 -34.40 15.22 102.06
CA ARG A 582 -35.79 14.90 101.61
C ARG A 582 -36.15 15.30 100.19
N CYS A 583 -35.65 16.44 99.71
CA CYS A 583 -35.93 16.92 98.35
C CYS A 583 -34.66 17.12 97.52
N ASP A 584 -33.48 16.80 98.10
CA ASP A 584 -32.15 16.95 97.49
C ASP A 584 -31.88 18.37 96.96
N VAL A 585 -32.72 19.35 97.33
CA VAL A 585 -32.47 20.77 97.12
C VAL A 585 -31.20 21.09 97.88
N SER A 586 -30.29 21.80 97.24
CA SER A 586 -29.02 22.12 97.88
C SER A 586 -29.24 23.13 99.00
N ALA A 587 -28.42 23.07 100.03
CA ALA A 587 -28.34 24.13 101.02
C ALA A 587 -27.99 25.50 100.37
N LYS A 588 -27.42 25.48 99.14
CA LYS A 588 -27.23 26.65 98.27
C LYS A 588 -28.52 27.42 97.94
N ASP A 589 -29.68 26.77 97.93
CA ASP A 589 -30.92 27.36 97.43
C ASP A 589 -31.93 27.66 98.56
N ASP A 590 -31.51 27.52 99.82
CA ASP A 590 -32.25 27.93 101.02
C ASP A 590 -31.45 29.05 101.71
N GLU A 591 -32.02 30.26 101.80
CA GLU A 591 -31.35 31.43 102.40
C GLU A 591 -30.91 31.17 103.85
N ASN A 592 -31.54 30.23 104.54
CA ASN A 592 -31.23 29.89 105.93
C ASN A 592 -30.21 28.74 106.08
N ALA A 593 -29.62 28.23 104.99
CA ALA A 593 -28.69 27.09 105.01
C ALA A 593 -27.36 27.31 104.22
N GLN A 594 -27.01 28.55 103.89
CA GLN A 594 -25.84 28.93 103.06
C GLN A 594 -24.46 28.64 103.68
N ASP A 595 -24.38 28.27 104.97
CA ASP A 595 -23.13 27.96 105.67
C ASP A 595 -22.70 26.48 105.54
N LYS A 596 -23.46 25.66 104.80
CA LYS A 596 -23.24 24.21 104.72
C LYS A 596 -22.51 23.80 103.42
N TYR A 597 -21.16 23.76 103.42
CA TYR A 597 -20.30 23.17 102.36
C TYR A 597 -18.94 22.60 102.88
N TYR A 598 -18.13 21.92 102.03
CA TYR A 598 -16.82 21.30 102.36
C TYR A 598 -15.82 21.20 101.15
N GLU A 599 -14.50 21.11 101.41
CA GLU A 599 -13.39 21.03 100.41
C GLU A 599 -12.68 19.65 100.37
N SER A 600 -12.10 19.26 99.22
CA SER A 600 -11.43 17.96 98.96
C SER A 600 -9.91 18.09 98.83
N ALA A 601 -9.13 17.04 99.19
CA ALA A 601 -7.68 17.12 99.39
C ALA A 601 -6.79 16.80 98.15
N GLU A 602 -7.35 16.50 96.99
CA GLU A 602 -6.60 16.03 95.80
C GLU A 602 -6.46 17.13 94.73
N VAL A 603 -5.32 17.19 94.00
CA VAL A 603 -5.05 18.05 92.82
C VAL A 603 -4.97 17.22 91.53
N GLY A 604 -5.16 17.81 90.34
CA GLY A 604 -5.25 17.09 89.05
C GLY A 604 -3.92 16.63 88.38
N ASN A 605 -3.98 15.77 87.35
CA ASN A 605 -2.84 15.10 86.67
C ASN A 605 -2.20 15.89 85.49
N HIS A 606 -0.92 15.61 85.15
CA HIS A 606 -0.22 16.11 83.94
C HIS A 606 -0.63 15.35 82.65
N VAL A 607 -0.65 16.02 81.49
CA VAL A 607 -1.11 15.45 80.20
C VAL A 607 -0.04 15.59 79.11
N LEU A 608 0.61 14.49 78.72
CA LEU A 608 1.71 14.45 77.72
C LEU A 608 1.21 14.17 76.28
N SER A 609 1.86 14.77 75.28
CA SER A 609 1.59 14.60 73.85
C SER A 609 2.02 13.22 73.32
N LYS A 610 1.21 12.61 72.44
CA LYS A 610 1.56 11.36 71.72
C LYS A 610 2.48 11.58 70.51
N ASP A 611 2.57 12.81 70.01
CA ASP A 611 3.40 13.15 68.86
C ASP A 611 4.85 13.43 69.27
N TRP A 612 5.79 12.95 68.45
CA TRP A 612 7.21 13.27 68.59
C TRP A 612 7.50 14.70 68.13
N ASN A 613 8.04 15.52 69.01
CA ASN A 613 8.62 16.81 68.67
C ASN A 613 10.10 16.60 68.31
N LYS A 614 10.63 17.35 67.34
CA LYS A 614 12.03 17.27 66.91
C LYS A 614 12.64 18.63 66.61
N ASP A 615 13.92 18.78 66.91
CA ASP A 615 14.78 19.88 66.45
C ASP A 615 16.01 19.32 65.70
N SER A 616 17.00 20.17 65.40
CA SER A 616 18.20 19.76 64.64
C SER A 616 19.07 18.73 65.36
N ASN A 617 18.96 18.61 66.69
CA ASN A 617 19.86 17.80 67.52
C ASN A 617 19.13 16.65 68.25
N ASN A 618 17.84 16.81 68.62
CA ASN A 618 17.10 15.88 69.49
C ASN A 618 15.63 15.68 69.07
N HIS A 619 14.99 14.67 69.67
CA HIS A 619 13.52 14.42 69.65
C HIS A 619 12.95 14.16 71.06
N TRP A 620 11.68 14.50 71.34
CA TRP A 620 11.00 14.31 72.66
C TRP A 620 9.45 14.41 72.60
N HIS A 621 8.75 14.06 73.70
CA HIS A 621 7.32 14.31 73.93
C HIS A 621 7.11 15.47 74.93
N SER A 622 6.12 16.35 74.70
CA SER A 622 5.89 17.56 75.53
C SER A 622 4.54 17.53 76.28
N CYS A 623 4.49 18.12 77.47
CA CYS A 623 3.26 18.36 78.21
C CYS A 623 2.35 19.36 77.47
N THR A 624 1.05 19.09 77.46
CA THR A 624 0.05 19.84 76.68
C THR A 624 -0.59 21.00 77.45
N VAL A 625 -0.24 21.18 78.73
CA VAL A 625 -0.76 22.26 79.60
C VAL A 625 0.02 23.56 79.35
N PRO A 626 -0.61 24.69 78.94
CA PRO A 626 0.08 25.94 78.64
C PRO A 626 0.88 26.48 79.83
N GLY A 627 2.18 26.75 79.63
CA GLY A 627 3.11 27.19 80.70
C GLY A 627 3.81 26.05 81.45
N CYS A 628 3.49 24.78 81.16
CA CYS A 628 4.18 23.60 81.69
C CYS A 628 5.29 23.15 80.72
N ASN A 629 6.55 23.24 81.14
CA ASN A 629 7.73 22.94 80.30
C ASN A 629 8.24 21.50 80.43
N GLU A 630 7.45 20.61 81.03
CA GLU A 630 7.83 19.22 81.24
C GLU A 630 7.84 18.43 79.92
N VAL A 631 8.92 17.69 79.71
CA VAL A 631 9.18 16.87 78.51
C VAL A 631 9.62 15.47 78.91
N SER A 632 9.28 14.45 78.12
CA SER A 632 9.71 13.07 78.33
C SER A 632 10.39 12.49 77.08
N ASP A 633 11.21 11.46 77.30
CA ASP A 633 11.91 10.69 76.24
C ASP A 633 12.77 11.53 75.29
N LYS A 634 13.49 12.54 75.84
CA LYS A 634 14.38 13.40 75.04
C LYS A 634 15.71 12.72 74.70
N GLY A 635 16.00 12.53 73.42
CA GLY A 635 17.25 11.90 72.94
C GLY A 635 17.78 12.46 71.61
N ASN A 636 19.07 12.22 71.34
CA ASN A 636 19.72 12.60 70.07
C ASN A 636 19.20 11.76 68.89
N HIS A 637 19.26 12.29 67.67
CA HIS A 637 18.91 11.52 66.47
C HIS A 637 19.88 10.37 66.23
N VAL A 638 19.36 9.14 66.15
CA VAL A 638 20.06 7.95 65.67
C VAL A 638 19.39 7.52 64.36
N TYR A 639 20.13 7.56 63.25
CA TYR A 639 19.63 7.32 61.89
C TYR A 639 19.94 5.88 61.43
N ASP A 640 19.32 4.89 62.08
CA ASP A 640 19.57 3.47 61.83
C ASP A 640 18.42 2.75 61.08
N GLN A 641 17.27 3.41 60.87
CA GLN A 641 16.11 2.81 60.22
C GLN A 641 16.27 2.81 58.70
N GLU A 642 16.25 1.61 58.11
CA GLU A 642 16.31 1.36 56.66
C GLU A 642 14.89 1.21 56.09
N VAL A 643 14.26 2.34 55.74
CA VAL A 643 12.86 2.39 55.26
C VAL A 643 12.81 2.72 53.77
N GLU A 644 12.29 1.80 52.95
CA GLU A 644 12.12 1.96 51.50
C GLU A 644 10.85 2.77 51.15
N SER A 645 10.82 4.06 51.52
CA SER A 645 9.73 5.00 51.24
C SER A 645 10.19 6.15 50.35
N SER A 646 9.27 6.68 49.52
CA SER A 646 9.51 7.82 48.62
C SER A 646 10.05 9.07 49.32
N GLU A 647 9.73 9.27 50.60
CA GLU A 647 10.21 10.39 51.45
C GLU A 647 11.73 10.34 51.70
N TYR A 648 12.31 9.14 51.72
CA TYR A 648 13.73 8.91 51.98
C TYR A 648 14.52 8.59 50.71
N LEU A 649 13.89 8.64 49.53
CA LEU A 649 14.56 8.35 48.27
C LEU A 649 15.76 9.29 48.06
N ALA A 650 16.94 8.70 47.88
CA ALA A 650 18.18 9.41 47.57
C ALA A 650 18.42 9.42 46.06
N THR A 651 18.40 8.24 45.44
CA THR A 651 18.51 8.09 43.99
C THR A 651 17.61 6.95 43.50
N PRO A 652 16.81 7.15 42.44
CA PRO A 652 15.96 6.11 41.87
C PRO A 652 16.77 4.97 41.23
N ALA A 653 16.16 3.78 41.10
CA ALA A 653 16.76 2.63 40.44
C ALA A 653 16.94 2.86 38.92
N THR A 654 17.98 2.26 38.35
CA THR A 654 18.22 2.23 36.89
C THR A 654 18.23 0.78 36.39
N CYS A 655 18.45 0.59 35.07
CA CYS A 655 18.57 -0.75 34.47
C CYS A 655 19.77 -1.56 35.01
N MET A 656 20.77 -0.89 35.60
CA MET A 656 22.03 -1.51 36.05
C MET A 656 22.35 -1.27 37.53
N THR A 657 21.63 -0.36 38.21
CA THR A 657 21.88 -0.02 39.62
C THR A 657 20.57 -0.01 40.43
N PRO A 658 20.54 -0.56 41.65
CA PRO A 658 19.37 -0.49 42.53
C PRO A 658 19.06 0.93 43.02
N ALA A 659 17.85 1.15 43.53
CA ALA A 659 17.49 2.40 44.20
C ALA A 659 18.26 2.56 45.53
N ARG A 660 18.52 3.80 45.93
CA ARG A 660 19.13 4.12 47.23
C ARG A 660 18.23 5.02 48.05
N TYR A 661 18.16 4.76 49.36
CA TYR A 661 17.35 5.50 50.33
C TYR A 661 18.24 5.98 51.48
N TYR A 662 18.01 7.19 51.97
CA TYR A 662 18.66 7.70 53.18
C TYR A 662 18.11 7.00 54.42
N LYS A 663 18.97 6.71 55.40
CA LYS A 663 18.53 6.17 56.69
C LYS A 663 17.73 7.21 57.47
N SER A 664 16.78 6.75 58.27
CA SER A 664 15.88 7.61 59.06
C SER A 664 15.98 7.33 60.56
N CYS A 665 15.56 8.31 61.37
CA CYS A 665 15.44 8.16 62.81
C CYS A 665 14.00 7.74 63.19
N ILE A 666 13.80 7.13 64.36
CA ILE A 666 12.49 6.71 64.88
C ILE A 666 11.44 7.85 64.93
N CYS A 667 11.88 9.11 65.02
CA CYS A 667 11.03 10.30 64.97
C CYS A 667 10.75 10.82 63.52
N GLY A 668 11.17 10.07 62.50
CA GLY A 668 11.01 10.43 61.09
C GLY A 668 11.93 11.58 60.63
N ALA A 669 13.09 11.77 61.27
CA ALA A 669 14.12 12.69 60.77
C ALA A 669 15.00 11.98 59.72
N LYS A 670 15.37 12.68 58.63
CA LYS A 670 16.17 12.14 57.52
C LYS A 670 17.66 12.34 57.73
N GLY A 671 18.43 11.27 57.70
CA GLY A 671 19.90 11.30 57.78
C GLY A 671 20.57 11.56 56.42
N THR A 672 21.90 11.53 56.40
CA THR A 672 22.72 11.76 55.20
C THR A 672 23.35 10.49 54.62
N GLU A 673 23.42 9.41 55.40
CA GLU A 673 23.90 8.12 54.90
C GLU A 673 22.79 7.38 54.15
N ALA A 674 23.13 6.83 52.98
CA ALA A 674 22.19 6.09 52.14
C ALA A 674 22.57 4.61 52.01
N PHE A 675 21.57 3.73 52.03
CA PHE A 675 21.72 2.30 51.78
C PHE A 675 21.09 1.93 50.42
N ALA A 676 21.53 0.82 49.85
CA ALA A 676 21.00 0.31 48.58
C ALA A 676 19.92 -0.74 48.84
N ALA A 677 18.76 -0.59 48.22
CA ALA A 677 17.69 -1.58 48.30
C ALA A 677 18.06 -2.80 47.44
N THR A 678 18.45 -3.89 48.10
CA THR A 678 19.01 -5.09 47.45
C THR A 678 17.97 -5.71 46.51
N GLY A 679 18.34 -5.96 45.25
CA GLY A 679 17.45 -6.59 44.26
C GLY A 679 16.50 -5.65 43.50
N THR A 680 16.56 -4.33 43.72
CA THR A 680 15.65 -3.35 43.08
C THR A 680 16.11 -2.80 41.73
N HIS A 681 17.20 -3.31 41.16
CA HIS A 681 17.63 -2.88 39.81
C HIS A 681 16.59 -3.33 38.78
N LEU A 682 16.22 -2.45 37.87
CA LEU A 682 15.06 -2.64 37.01
C LEU A 682 15.26 -3.74 35.96
N GLY A 683 16.50 -4.12 35.67
CA GLY A 683 16.83 -5.05 34.59
C GLY A 683 16.49 -4.50 33.20
N HIS A 684 16.93 -5.20 32.16
CA HIS A 684 16.62 -4.84 30.78
C HIS A 684 15.26 -5.41 30.36
N ALA A 685 14.34 -4.53 29.92
CA ALA A 685 13.04 -4.91 29.38
C ALA A 685 13.08 -4.80 27.85
N TYR A 686 13.34 -5.91 27.18
CA TYR A 686 13.58 -5.98 25.74
C TYR A 686 12.27 -6.05 24.94
N ILE A 687 12.12 -5.14 23.97
CA ILE A 687 10.98 -5.04 23.04
C ILE A 687 11.44 -5.17 21.58
N GLU A 688 10.53 -5.55 20.69
CA GLU A 688 10.76 -5.60 19.24
C GLU A 688 10.69 -4.18 18.67
N VAL A 689 11.69 -3.77 17.91
CA VAL A 689 11.78 -2.44 17.29
C VAL A 689 12.35 -2.59 15.88
N LYS A 690 11.51 -2.40 14.86
CA LYS A 690 11.89 -2.50 13.44
C LYS A 690 12.58 -1.21 12.99
N ASN A 691 13.89 -1.14 13.21
CA ASN A 691 14.75 -0.01 12.82
C ASN A 691 16.06 -0.51 12.19
N PRO A 692 16.47 -0.02 11.00
CA PRO A 692 17.70 -0.44 10.31
C PRO A 692 18.99 -0.37 11.16
N GLN A 693 19.06 0.51 12.15
CA GLN A 693 20.21 0.64 13.06
C GLN A 693 20.41 -0.61 13.95
N PHE A 694 19.37 -1.40 14.16
CA PHE A 694 19.38 -2.60 15.00
C PHE A 694 19.31 -3.91 14.19
N LEU A 695 19.46 -3.83 12.87
CA LEU A 695 19.55 -4.99 11.98
C LEU A 695 20.74 -5.86 12.39
N ARG A 696 20.47 -7.15 12.58
CA ARG A 696 21.48 -8.16 12.88
C ARG A 696 21.99 -8.79 11.60
N GLU A 697 21.10 -9.41 10.83
CA GLU A 697 21.40 -10.07 9.55
C GLU A 697 20.25 -9.80 8.58
N LYS A 698 20.60 -9.53 7.32
CA LYS A 698 19.65 -9.32 6.23
C LYS A 698 19.33 -10.66 5.57
N ALA A 699 18.06 -10.90 5.22
CA ALA A 699 17.62 -12.08 4.50
C ALA A 699 18.37 -12.21 3.17
N THR A 700 18.91 -13.39 2.89
CA THR A 700 19.69 -13.63 1.67
C THR A 700 18.91 -14.36 0.58
N ASN A 701 17.76 -14.93 0.92
CA ASN A 701 16.89 -15.66 0.00
C ASN A 701 15.43 -15.68 0.48
N CYS A 702 14.53 -16.14 -0.38
CA CYS A 702 13.08 -16.14 -0.17
C CYS A 702 12.52 -17.06 0.94
N LYS A 703 13.36 -17.83 1.64
CA LYS A 703 12.98 -18.62 2.83
C LYS A 703 13.43 -17.99 4.14
N GLU A 704 14.29 -16.98 4.06
CA GLU A 704 14.84 -16.28 5.21
C GLU A 704 14.16 -14.93 5.41
N HIS A 705 14.17 -14.49 6.66
CA HIS A 705 13.63 -13.23 7.12
C HIS A 705 14.79 -12.35 7.64
N ASP A 706 14.63 -11.03 7.56
CA ASP A 706 15.55 -10.12 8.24
C ASP A 706 15.48 -10.38 9.75
N THR A 707 16.63 -10.36 10.42
CA THR A 707 16.70 -10.51 11.88
C THR A 707 17.15 -9.22 12.55
N TYR A 708 16.50 -8.86 13.65
CA TYR A 708 16.77 -7.64 14.41
C TYR A 708 17.10 -7.96 15.88
N TRP A 709 17.98 -7.16 16.48
CA TRP A 709 18.22 -7.22 17.92
C TRP A 709 17.04 -6.60 18.68
N TYR A 710 16.64 -7.21 19.81
CA TYR A 710 15.70 -6.56 20.71
C TYR A 710 16.32 -5.31 21.35
N VAL A 711 15.50 -4.30 21.62
CA VAL A 711 15.93 -3.05 22.23
C VAL A 711 15.32 -2.91 23.62
N CYS A 712 16.12 -2.53 24.62
CA CYS A 712 15.58 -2.26 25.95
C CYS A 712 14.74 -0.98 25.92
N SER A 713 13.44 -1.09 26.23
CA SER A 713 12.50 0.04 26.25
C SER A 713 12.86 1.14 27.26
N ARG A 714 13.73 0.83 28.24
CA ARG A 714 14.12 1.73 29.32
C ARG A 714 15.42 2.48 29.09
N CYS A 715 16.36 1.92 28.33
CA CYS A 715 17.70 2.50 28.16
C CYS A 715 18.22 2.52 26.72
N GLY A 716 17.45 2.02 25.75
CA GLY A 716 17.80 2.01 24.33
C GLY A 716 18.94 1.07 23.94
N LYS A 717 19.54 0.34 24.89
CA LYS A 717 20.60 -0.63 24.58
C LYS A 717 20.03 -1.88 23.92
N THR A 718 20.75 -2.39 22.91
CA THR A 718 20.41 -3.62 22.19
C THR A 718 20.80 -4.87 23.01
N SER A 719 20.06 -5.96 22.86
CA SER A 719 20.26 -7.27 23.48
C SER A 719 21.49 -8.08 23.01
N LYS A 720 22.46 -7.44 22.34
CA LYS A 720 23.67 -8.09 21.79
C LYS A 720 24.42 -8.93 22.84
N THR A 721 24.51 -8.42 24.08
CA THR A 721 25.24 -9.08 25.17
C THR A 721 24.59 -10.39 25.66
N ILE A 722 23.31 -10.61 25.36
CA ILE A 722 22.57 -11.83 25.74
C ILE A 722 22.10 -12.62 24.52
N ASN A 723 22.57 -12.27 23.33
CA ASN A 723 22.27 -12.92 22.05
C ASN A 723 20.76 -13.17 21.78
N LYS A 724 19.89 -12.21 22.16
CA LYS A 724 18.43 -12.33 21.95
C LYS A 724 18.00 -11.53 20.72
N TYR A 725 17.46 -12.15 19.69
CA TYR A 725 17.00 -11.50 18.44
C TYR A 725 15.65 -12.06 17.98
N TYR A 726 14.98 -11.37 17.06
CA TYR A 726 13.72 -11.82 16.45
C TYR A 726 13.76 -11.71 14.93
N GLU A 727 12.91 -12.49 14.28
CA GLU A 727 12.69 -12.50 12.83
C GLU A 727 11.53 -11.58 12.47
N ASP A 728 11.74 -10.73 11.48
CA ASP A 728 10.67 -9.94 10.87
C ASP A 728 9.91 -10.81 9.86
N LYS A 729 8.81 -11.43 10.34
CA LYS A 729 8.02 -12.39 9.55
C LYS A 729 7.41 -11.80 8.26
N ASP A 730 7.32 -10.47 8.18
CA ASP A 730 6.80 -9.76 7.01
C ASP A 730 7.91 -9.42 5.99
N SER A 731 9.18 -9.50 6.39
CA SER A 731 10.31 -9.37 5.47
C SER A 731 10.58 -10.70 4.76
N LYS A 732 10.76 -10.71 3.45
CA LYS A 732 11.22 -11.91 2.73
C LYS A 732 12.43 -11.52 1.88
N GLY A 733 13.47 -12.36 1.91
CA GLY A 733 14.61 -12.18 1.01
C GLY A 733 14.21 -12.34 -0.46
N GLU A 734 15.06 -11.85 -1.37
CA GLU A 734 14.79 -11.92 -2.81
C GLU A 734 14.82 -13.36 -3.34
N HIS A 735 14.05 -13.63 -4.40
CA HIS A 735 14.10 -14.91 -5.09
C HIS A 735 15.35 -14.99 -5.98
N ILE A 736 16.08 -16.10 -5.87
CA ILE A 736 17.23 -16.40 -6.74
C ILE A 736 16.74 -17.25 -7.90
N SER A 737 16.75 -16.72 -9.12
CA SER A 737 16.25 -17.39 -10.32
C SER A 737 17.15 -18.54 -10.79
N SER A 738 16.55 -19.64 -11.23
CA SER A 738 17.22 -20.74 -11.93
C SER A 738 17.46 -20.39 -13.41
N ASP A 739 18.23 -21.25 -14.08
CA ASP A 739 18.20 -21.37 -15.53
C ASP A 739 16.83 -21.87 -16.03
N TRP A 740 16.55 -21.70 -17.32
CA TRP A 740 15.28 -22.14 -17.94
C TRP A 740 15.12 -23.66 -17.88
N ILE A 741 13.98 -24.11 -17.36
CA ILE A 741 13.53 -25.50 -17.29
C ILE A 741 12.45 -25.71 -18.35
N ILE A 742 12.61 -26.70 -19.23
CA ILE A 742 11.60 -27.01 -20.26
C ILE A 742 10.54 -27.94 -19.66
N ASP A 743 9.31 -27.46 -19.59
CA ASP A 743 8.13 -28.19 -19.09
C ASP A 743 7.53 -29.11 -20.14
N GLN A 744 7.40 -28.58 -21.36
CA GLN A 744 6.82 -29.29 -22.49
C GLN A 744 7.65 -28.99 -23.73
N GLN A 745 8.16 -30.04 -24.35
CA GLN A 745 8.85 -29.91 -25.63
C GLN A 745 7.84 -29.50 -26.71
N PRO A 746 8.18 -28.52 -27.58
CA PRO A 746 7.31 -28.15 -28.68
C PRO A 746 7.14 -29.30 -29.68
N THR A 747 5.99 -29.35 -30.34
CA THR A 747 5.68 -30.31 -31.40
C THR A 747 5.17 -29.56 -32.64
N VAL A 748 5.03 -30.27 -33.77
CA VAL A 748 4.48 -29.67 -35.01
C VAL A 748 3.03 -29.21 -34.89
N ALA A 749 2.29 -29.72 -33.90
CA ALA A 749 0.88 -29.38 -33.67
C ALA A 749 0.67 -28.43 -32.47
N LYS A 750 1.55 -28.45 -31.46
CA LYS A 750 1.38 -27.76 -30.17
C LYS A 750 2.67 -27.06 -29.71
N GLU A 751 2.52 -25.85 -29.18
CA GLU A 751 3.62 -25.08 -28.57
C GLU A 751 4.17 -25.84 -27.36
N GLY A 752 5.47 -25.71 -27.13
CA GLY A 752 6.10 -26.14 -25.88
C GLY A 752 6.01 -25.03 -24.82
N SER A 753 6.54 -25.30 -23.65
CA SER A 753 6.64 -24.33 -22.56
C SER A 753 7.89 -24.55 -21.74
N LYS A 754 8.43 -23.47 -21.20
CA LYS A 754 9.54 -23.46 -20.25
C LYS A 754 9.26 -22.46 -19.13
N HIS A 755 9.87 -22.66 -17.99
CA HIS A 755 9.80 -21.73 -16.87
C HIS A 755 11.17 -21.55 -16.20
N LYS A 756 11.34 -20.46 -15.46
CA LYS A 756 12.37 -20.34 -14.43
C LYS A 756 11.70 -20.40 -13.08
N GLU A 757 12.33 -21.10 -12.15
CA GLU A 757 11.86 -21.21 -10.78
C GLU A 757 12.89 -20.63 -9.84
N CYS A 758 12.47 -20.30 -8.62
CA CYS A 758 13.42 -19.97 -7.58
C CYS A 758 14.23 -21.23 -7.23
N THR A 759 15.56 -21.13 -7.28
CA THR A 759 16.46 -22.24 -6.92
C THR A 759 16.25 -22.73 -5.49
N VAL A 760 15.67 -21.89 -4.62
CA VAL A 760 15.46 -22.15 -3.20
C VAL A 760 14.06 -22.67 -2.87
N CYS A 761 12.98 -21.96 -3.25
CA CYS A 761 11.60 -22.33 -2.92
C CYS A 761 10.83 -23.04 -4.04
N LYS A 762 11.40 -23.16 -5.25
CA LYS A 762 10.76 -23.81 -6.41
C LYS A 762 9.48 -23.11 -6.90
N GLU A 763 9.25 -21.88 -6.46
CA GLU A 763 8.20 -21.03 -7.00
C GLU A 763 8.55 -20.59 -8.41
N VAL A 764 7.61 -20.69 -9.33
CA VAL A 764 7.79 -20.32 -10.73
C VAL A 764 7.83 -18.79 -10.85
N LEU A 765 8.98 -18.26 -11.24
CA LEU A 765 9.24 -16.81 -11.31
C LEU A 765 8.90 -16.25 -12.69
N GLU A 766 9.25 -17.00 -13.74
CA GLU A 766 9.02 -16.63 -15.14
C GLU A 766 8.51 -17.83 -15.92
N THR A 767 7.57 -17.64 -16.84
CA THR A 767 7.08 -18.68 -17.77
C THR A 767 7.07 -18.15 -19.19
N GLU A 768 7.50 -18.97 -20.13
CA GLU A 768 7.58 -18.63 -21.55
C GLU A 768 7.15 -19.82 -22.41
N LYS A 769 6.50 -19.52 -23.55
CA LYS A 769 6.12 -20.55 -24.53
C LYS A 769 7.26 -20.80 -25.50
N ILE A 770 7.46 -22.07 -25.87
CA ILE A 770 8.40 -22.48 -26.90
C ILE A 770 7.61 -22.68 -28.20
N ALA A 771 8.01 -22.02 -29.28
CA ALA A 771 7.31 -22.09 -30.56
C ALA A 771 7.20 -23.53 -31.09
N LYS A 772 6.11 -23.81 -31.83
CA LYS A 772 5.85 -25.12 -32.46
C LYS A 772 7.01 -25.50 -33.39
N LEU A 773 7.31 -26.80 -33.46
CA LEU A 773 8.30 -27.29 -34.44
C LEU A 773 7.73 -27.13 -35.86
N GLU A 774 8.54 -26.66 -36.80
CA GLU A 774 8.10 -26.54 -38.19
C GLU A 774 8.04 -27.92 -38.87
N ASN A 775 7.02 -28.12 -39.70
CA ASN A 775 6.78 -29.37 -40.41
C ASN A 775 7.76 -29.47 -41.60
N VAL A 776 8.95 -30.01 -41.35
CA VAL A 776 9.90 -30.33 -42.43
C VAL A 776 9.36 -31.53 -43.20
N LYS A 777 8.70 -31.27 -44.34
CA LYS A 777 8.49 -32.28 -45.39
C LYS A 777 9.84 -32.52 -46.07
N THR A 778 10.56 -33.54 -45.63
CA THR A 778 11.63 -34.16 -46.42
C THR A 778 11.02 -35.24 -47.31
N GLU A 779 10.85 -34.91 -48.59
CA GLU A 779 10.86 -35.92 -49.64
C GLU A 779 12.30 -36.36 -49.86
N THR A 780 12.59 -37.66 -49.80
CA THR A 780 13.51 -38.29 -50.75
C THR A 780 13.29 -39.79 -50.86
N LYS A 781 13.52 -40.26 -52.09
CA LYS A 781 13.23 -41.58 -52.64
C LYS A 781 14.17 -42.68 -52.10
N LYS A 782 13.58 -43.89 -52.05
CA LYS A 782 14.11 -45.25 -52.26
C LYS A 782 15.63 -45.49 -52.26
N GLU A 783 16.03 -46.48 -51.45
CA GLU A 783 16.80 -47.64 -51.90
C GLU A 783 16.55 -48.87 -50.99
N GLU A 784 16.58 -50.06 -51.59
CA GLU A 784 16.47 -51.41 -50.99
C GLU A 784 17.73 -51.69 -50.11
N THR A 785 17.85 -52.60 -49.14
CA THR A 785 17.34 -53.97 -48.97
C THR A 785 17.68 -54.47 -47.54
N ALA A 786 16.92 -55.47 -47.07
CA ALA A 786 17.33 -56.60 -46.20
C ALA A 786 17.35 -56.48 -44.64
N SER A 787 16.46 -57.30 -44.06
CA SER A 787 16.68 -58.25 -42.95
C SER A 787 16.18 -57.91 -41.53
N LYS A 788 15.04 -58.55 -41.20
CA LYS A 788 14.68 -59.29 -39.97
C LYS A 788 15.02 -58.67 -38.60
N LYS A 789 13.98 -58.40 -37.80
CA LYS A 789 13.48 -59.35 -36.77
C LYS A 789 12.18 -58.86 -36.12
N GLU A 790 11.31 -59.83 -35.86
CA GLU A 790 10.02 -59.74 -35.18
C GLU A 790 10.14 -59.23 -33.73
N ILE A 791 9.06 -58.66 -33.19
CA ILE A 791 8.24 -59.27 -32.12
C ILE A 791 6.96 -58.43 -31.88
N LYS A 792 5.84 -59.15 -31.94
CA LYS A 792 4.45 -58.88 -31.51
C LYS A 792 4.29 -58.00 -30.25
N VAL A 793 3.23 -57.19 -30.21
CA VAL A 793 2.06 -57.38 -29.30
C VAL A 793 0.79 -56.77 -29.96
N GLU A 794 -0.28 -57.57 -30.01
CA GLU A 794 -1.63 -57.23 -30.46
C GLU A 794 -2.42 -56.40 -29.42
N SER A 795 -3.35 -55.54 -29.87
CA SER A 795 -4.79 -55.74 -29.58
C SER A 795 -5.71 -54.75 -30.34
N LYS A 796 -6.57 -55.33 -31.19
CA LYS A 796 -8.02 -55.09 -31.43
C LYS A 796 -8.57 -53.68 -31.11
N LYS A 797 -9.35 -53.02 -31.97
CA LYS A 797 -10.56 -53.50 -32.68
C LYS A 797 -11.04 -52.45 -33.70
N ALA A 798 -11.63 -52.94 -34.78
CA ALA A 798 -12.23 -52.19 -35.89
C ALA A 798 -13.53 -51.45 -35.52
N VAL A 799 -13.89 -50.40 -36.29
CA VAL A 799 -15.18 -50.24 -37.00
C VAL A 799 -14.98 -49.30 -38.21
N THR A 800 -15.66 -49.64 -39.30
CA THR A 800 -15.71 -49.08 -40.66
C THR A 800 -16.81 -48.02 -40.85
N THR A 801 -16.86 -47.49 -42.10
CA THR A 801 -17.90 -46.67 -42.78
C THR A 801 -17.63 -45.15 -42.75
N GLY A 802 -17.72 -44.41 -43.85
CA GLY A 802 -18.10 -44.72 -45.24
C GLY A 802 -17.79 -43.52 -46.15
N ASP A 803 -17.66 -43.81 -47.44
CA ASP A 803 -17.62 -42.86 -48.56
C ASP A 803 -18.77 -41.85 -48.51
N ASN A 804 -18.54 -40.60 -48.97
CA ASN A 804 -19.08 -40.07 -50.23
C ASN A 804 -18.92 -38.54 -50.43
N THR A 805 -18.15 -38.19 -51.48
CA THR A 805 -18.37 -37.14 -52.51
C THR A 805 -18.99 -35.76 -52.20
N ASN A 806 -18.27 -34.74 -52.74
CA ASN A 806 -18.71 -33.55 -53.50
C ASN A 806 -19.04 -32.23 -52.79
N SER A 807 -18.35 -31.17 -53.27
CA SER A 807 -18.91 -29.94 -53.86
C SER A 807 -18.32 -28.62 -53.34
N ILE A 808 -17.42 -28.04 -54.15
CA ILE A 808 -17.55 -26.70 -54.77
C ILE A 808 -18.02 -25.53 -53.86
N VAL A 809 -17.03 -24.70 -53.49
CA VAL A 809 -16.95 -23.21 -53.33
C VAL A 809 -18.09 -22.43 -54.06
N PRO A 810 -18.70 -21.32 -53.54
CA PRO A 810 -17.97 -20.06 -53.32
C PRO A 810 -18.43 -19.03 -52.27
N ILE A 811 -17.44 -18.27 -51.82
CA ILE A 811 -17.52 -16.93 -51.23
C ILE A 811 -17.70 -15.91 -52.37
N VAL A 812 -18.91 -15.39 -52.57
CA VAL A 812 -19.17 -14.08 -53.24
C VAL A 812 -20.49 -13.53 -52.69
N LEU A 813 -20.46 -12.74 -51.61
CA LEU A 813 -21.68 -12.12 -51.05
C LEU A 813 -21.44 -10.77 -50.38
N LEU A 814 -20.73 -9.85 -51.03
CA LEU A 814 -20.67 -8.43 -50.62
C LEU A 814 -20.64 -7.44 -51.81
N GLY A 815 -21.16 -7.83 -52.97
CA GLY A 815 -21.28 -6.98 -54.18
C GLY A 815 -22.68 -6.89 -54.80
N ILE A 816 -23.69 -7.56 -54.25
CA ILE A 816 -25.02 -7.71 -54.89
C ILE A 816 -26.11 -6.81 -54.25
N SER A 817 -25.80 -6.09 -53.17
CA SER A 817 -26.78 -5.24 -52.46
C SER A 817 -27.13 -3.93 -53.20
N LEU A 818 -26.21 -3.37 -54.01
CA LEU A 818 -26.43 -2.07 -54.67
C LEU A 818 -27.02 -2.18 -56.09
N LEU A 819 -26.82 -3.31 -56.79
CA LEU A 819 -27.43 -3.58 -58.11
C LEU A 819 -28.90 -4.02 -57.99
N GLY A 820 -29.28 -4.66 -56.88
CA GLY A 820 -30.68 -5.05 -56.60
C GLY A 820 -31.61 -3.85 -56.38
N ILE A 821 -31.12 -2.78 -55.74
CA ILE A 821 -31.90 -1.56 -55.50
C ILE A 821 -32.05 -0.75 -56.81
N TYR A 822 -31.01 -0.72 -57.66
CA TYR A 822 -31.05 -0.05 -58.97
C TYR A 822 -32.05 -0.73 -59.94
N MET A 823 -32.14 -2.06 -59.96
CA MET A 823 -33.10 -2.77 -60.82
C MET A 823 -34.55 -2.71 -60.32
N ILE A 824 -34.79 -2.58 -59.01
CA ILE A 824 -36.16 -2.43 -58.45
C ILE A 824 -36.74 -1.03 -58.74
N VAL A 825 -35.89 0.00 -58.81
CA VAL A 825 -36.30 1.37 -59.15
C VAL A 825 -36.59 1.53 -60.66
N MET A 826 -35.87 0.84 -61.53
CA MET A 826 -36.10 0.87 -62.99
C MET A 826 -37.32 0.05 -63.44
N LYS A 827 -37.76 -0.96 -62.68
CA LYS A 827 -38.90 -1.82 -63.03
C LYS A 827 -40.28 -1.21 -62.74
N LYS A 828 -40.34 0.00 -62.18
CA LYS A 828 -41.59 0.77 -61.95
C LYS A 828 -41.80 1.94 -62.92
N TYR A 829 -40.93 2.08 -63.93
CA TYR A 829 -40.96 3.16 -64.93
C TYR A 829 -41.23 2.69 -66.38
N VAL A 830 -41.60 1.42 -66.57
CA VAL A 830 -42.20 0.93 -67.83
C VAL A 830 -43.54 0.26 -67.51
N ARG A 831 -44.53 1.10 -67.17
CA ARG A 831 -45.96 0.95 -67.50
C ARG A 831 -46.71 2.21 -67.13
#